data_AF-A0A7S1GXG1-F1
#
_entry.id   AF-A0A7S1GXG1-F1
#
_cell.length_a   1.000
_cell.length_b   1.000
_cell.length_c   1.000
_cell.angle_alpha   90.00
_cell.angle_beta   90.00
_cell.angle_gamma   90.00
#
_symmetry.space_group_name_H-M   'P 1'
#
loop_
_entity.id
_entity.type
_entity.pdbx_description
1 polymer ?
#
loop_
_entity_poly.entity_id
_entity_poly.type
_entity_poly.pdbx_seq_one_letter_code
_entity_poly.pdbx_strand_id
1 'polypeptide(L)'
;GGLSGGKDKGKGDDWKRSREKVDAKMRRANLFSAVFGSLGLVCAVCQNELVVLNVPSSAVSINILKAFNSLMTLLAIGGIYRTYYLHVLFTRIMMHLTRGHDLYTDVKMKEVLQNKNFWLEVLVCAVHLPPFCSVTVSSEWQFNFMTHSSETVFAVINTSRVYLVCRCFADWTLSMLPKRHTIATYADLHIGYGFAFKRVFTGLAAVIYIALIWFLSLVVVGYWYRASELTACQLYDEGVTPDDPRCLEENAVVWSMDNRNFFTKVNDLYMWNAVWATFITSTTVGYGDLVPTTLFSRACAAISALAGLVLAALLTAALEQSLQWTPNELSALLVLEREKARFALDDKAALLIQLWWRTFKGKRLSRRQRNQDAKDLLLDLRTTRAFSQQEVEDLGADSLKISQIAQRCKMVKDAADAMLERVFAADVAREIAAKQGERGFEMDVEDTRQLSTLVAETEFASNVTGRIQGLGRTPSMLSAEAMVKVKEEVGAMEERVRQMREKNGRNWTTEFPWRRNRAVLDRMIFQTNLLAALTSFVGTAFAMVQTELVYRDYLVDHPTIEVCKALNSACTVATLVLLYRYYWLSTLFSRVQSHLQRGSQLDERVGHASVLSDATLWIELLLCAVHLPPTFTFELPLSNLDYVVVYRGEAIMCCVNTLRIYLLWRVMAGYILSQLPRRHTVSLLTRVKLGKFFAIKKLLNGWNSLLYIVVFWALTTVFFAYWFRAGEVTSCLLASSTHPRCEDRTAREWILNDTPFEKTNDISMWSALWVIFITSTGVGYGDLIPTTHLSRLVASIAAITGIVGASLLTASLSNAIHFTAAELGADLLVSREQARIDLRTISANIIQIWWRTRAGKRPPKAQKALDPYRLMMLFRRTRVTAQLDLEDCAGTSQKIEAIAQRTKYICRGVDALVEQFWAEERAENTSEGGGSSRLPNRRGSDAMGAY
;
A
#
# COMPACT_ATOMS: atom_id res chain seq x y z
N GLY A 1 32.63 -5.55 -27.21
CA GLY A 1 34.06 -5.69 -27.56
C GLY A 1 34.66 -4.31 -27.69
N GLY A 2 35.86 -4.10 -27.15
CA GLY A 2 36.56 -2.82 -27.15
C GLY A 2 37.33 -2.56 -28.45
N LEU A 3 37.43 -1.28 -28.80
CA LEU A 3 38.51 -0.71 -29.60
C LEU A 3 38.86 0.64 -28.96
N SER A 4 40.00 0.66 -28.26
CA SER A 4 40.60 1.87 -27.71
C SER A 4 41.50 2.54 -28.74
N GLY A 5 41.56 3.88 -28.69
CA GLY A 5 42.84 4.57 -28.79
C GLY A 5 43.29 5.01 -30.17
N GLY A 6 42.55 5.94 -30.79
CA GLY A 6 43.10 6.87 -31.79
C GLY A 6 42.96 8.30 -31.28
N LYS A 7 44.08 8.97 -31.01
CA LYS A 7 44.11 10.41 -30.69
C LYS A 7 43.73 11.20 -31.97
N ASP A 8 42.48 11.62 -32.09
CA ASP A 8 42.08 12.64 -33.06
C ASP A 8 42.08 14.01 -32.39
N LYS A 9 43.14 14.78 -32.65
CA LYS A 9 43.18 16.23 -32.42
C LYS A 9 42.39 16.90 -33.55
N GLY A 10 41.38 17.71 -33.22
CA GLY A 10 40.97 18.83 -34.09
C GLY A 10 39.80 18.63 -35.06
N LYS A 11 38.79 17.80 -34.75
CA LYS A 11 37.45 17.95 -35.36
C LYS A 11 36.44 18.27 -34.26
N GLY A 12 35.76 19.41 -34.40
CA GLY A 12 34.71 19.82 -33.48
C GLY A 12 33.78 18.65 -33.19
N ASP A 13 33.54 18.41 -31.90
CA ASP A 13 32.76 17.32 -31.34
C ASP A 13 31.42 17.15 -32.11
N ASP A 14 31.39 16.24 -33.09
CA ASP A 14 30.26 16.05 -34.00
C ASP A 14 29.12 15.35 -33.25
N TRP A 15 28.42 16.16 -32.45
CA TRP A 15 27.35 15.73 -31.56
C TRP A 15 26.23 15.00 -32.30
N LYS A 16 26.08 15.21 -33.61
CA LYS A 16 25.08 14.53 -34.46
C LYS A 16 25.34 13.03 -34.60
N ARG A 17 26.56 12.56 -34.32
CA ARG A 17 26.91 11.13 -34.37
C ARG A 17 26.78 10.42 -33.02
N SER A 18 26.71 11.19 -31.93
CA SER A 18 26.63 10.62 -30.58
C SER A 18 25.18 10.48 -30.11
N ARG A 19 24.72 9.23 -29.96
CA ARG A 19 23.38 8.89 -29.45
C ARG A 19 23.04 9.63 -28.15
N GLU A 20 23.97 9.66 -27.19
CA GLU A 20 23.76 10.28 -25.87
C GLU A 20 23.64 11.80 -25.95
N LYS A 21 24.43 12.45 -26.81
CA LYS A 21 24.38 13.91 -27.01
C LYS A 21 23.11 14.33 -27.75
N VAL A 22 22.67 13.55 -28.73
CA VAL A 22 21.39 13.77 -29.43
C VAL A 22 20.21 13.61 -28.45
N ASP A 23 20.19 12.55 -27.65
CA ASP A 23 19.17 12.30 -26.64
C ASP A 23 19.12 13.41 -25.57
N ALA A 24 20.28 13.89 -25.09
CA ALA A 24 20.35 15.02 -24.19
C ALA A 24 19.83 16.33 -24.81
N LYS A 25 20.12 16.58 -26.10
CA LYS A 25 19.58 17.74 -26.83
C LYS A 25 18.07 17.62 -27.08
N MET A 26 17.56 16.40 -27.30
CA MET A 26 16.13 16.15 -27.46
C MET A 26 15.37 16.49 -26.17
N ARG A 27 15.88 16.05 -25.01
CA ARG A 27 15.31 16.44 -23.70
C ARG A 27 15.30 17.96 -23.48
N ARG A 28 16.37 18.65 -23.85
CA ARG A 28 16.42 20.12 -23.77
C ARG A 28 15.42 20.79 -24.71
N ALA A 29 15.20 20.23 -25.91
CA ALA A 29 14.21 20.74 -26.84
C ALA A 29 12.77 20.53 -26.33
N ASN A 30 12.49 19.39 -25.70
CA ASN A 30 11.20 19.12 -25.02
C ASN A 30 10.97 20.07 -23.84
N LEU A 31 12.00 20.28 -23.01
CA LEU A 31 11.90 21.26 -21.91
C LEU A 31 11.65 22.67 -22.45
N PHE A 32 12.35 23.05 -23.52
CA PHE A 32 12.15 24.33 -24.19
C PHE A 32 10.69 24.49 -24.67
N SER A 33 10.15 23.53 -25.43
CA SER A 33 8.76 23.62 -25.90
C SER A 33 7.75 23.63 -24.75
N ALA A 34 7.99 22.87 -23.67
CA ALA A 34 7.11 22.88 -22.50
C ALA A 34 7.13 24.20 -21.74
N VAL A 35 8.31 24.82 -21.54
CA VAL A 35 8.42 26.13 -20.87
C VAL A 35 7.67 27.19 -21.67
N PHE A 36 7.94 27.32 -22.97
CA PHE A 36 7.27 28.32 -23.81
C PHE A 36 5.77 28.02 -23.99
N GLY A 37 5.39 26.74 -24.09
CA GLY A 37 3.99 26.32 -24.10
C GLY A 37 3.25 26.69 -22.82
N SER A 38 3.89 26.50 -21.65
CA SER A 38 3.33 26.87 -20.35
C SER A 38 3.24 28.38 -20.13
N LEU A 39 4.22 29.15 -20.60
CA LEU A 39 4.16 30.61 -20.56
C LEU A 39 3.03 31.15 -21.45
N GLY A 40 2.84 30.60 -22.64
CA GLY A 40 1.70 30.93 -23.51
C GLY A 40 0.36 30.61 -22.87
N LEU A 41 0.24 29.44 -22.21
CA LEU A 41 -0.91 29.06 -21.40
C LEU A 41 -1.21 30.09 -20.30
N VAL A 42 -0.21 30.43 -19.48
CA VAL A 42 -0.38 31.41 -18.38
C VAL A 42 -0.85 32.76 -18.94
N CYS A 43 -0.29 33.21 -20.06
CA CYS A 43 -0.71 34.47 -20.68
C CYS A 43 -2.16 34.43 -21.17
N ALA A 44 -2.60 33.30 -21.74
CA ALA A 44 -3.99 33.11 -22.17
C ALA A 44 -4.97 33.11 -20.98
N VAL A 45 -4.59 32.50 -19.86
CA VAL A 45 -5.39 32.53 -18.62
C VAL A 45 -5.43 33.93 -18.03
N CYS A 46 -4.29 34.61 -17.89
CA CYS A 46 -4.23 36.00 -17.41
C CYS A 46 -5.08 36.94 -18.27
N GLN A 47 -5.02 36.77 -19.60
CA GLN A 47 -5.87 37.51 -20.52
C GLN A 47 -7.36 37.27 -20.23
N ASN A 48 -7.77 36.02 -20.05
CA ASN A 48 -9.15 35.69 -19.74
C ASN A 48 -9.60 36.27 -18.38
N GLU A 49 -8.78 36.17 -17.35
CA GLU A 49 -9.11 36.73 -16.03
C GLU A 49 -9.24 38.26 -16.06
N LEU A 50 -8.44 38.96 -16.87
CA LEU A 50 -8.61 40.42 -17.05
C LEU A 50 -9.95 40.75 -17.71
N VAL A 51 -10.37 39.96 -18.70
CA VAL A 51 -11.69 40.14 -19.34
C VAL A 51 -12.81 39.87 -18.33
N VAL A 52 -12.66 38.87 -17.45
CA VAL A 52 -13.61 38.58 -16.38
C VAL A 52 -13.65 39.68 -15.31
N LEU A 53 -12.53 40.40 -15.10
CA LEU A 53 -12.45 41.58 -14.22
C LEU A 53 -12.95 42.88 -14.91
N ASN A 54 -13.80 42.76 -15.93
CA ASN A 54 -14.39 43.87 -16.70
C ASN A 54 -13.37 44.80 -17.40
N VAL A 55 -12.15 44.31 -17.71
CA VAL A 55 -11.22 45.06 -18.55
C VAL A 55 -11.61 44.88 -20.03
N PRO A 56 -11.82 45.97 -20.80
CA PRO A 56 -12.28 45.86 -22.18
C PRO A 56 -11.27 45.10 -23.04
N SER A 57 -11.76 44.23 -23.93
CA SER A 57 -10.92 43.34 -24.76
C SER A 57 -9.96 44.08 -25.72
N SER A 58 -10.20 45.37 -25.97
CA SER A 58 -9.36 46.28 -26.75
C SER A 58 -8.21 46.91 -25.95
N ALA A 59 -8.18 46.73 -24.62
CA ALA A 59 -7.16 47.31 -23.76
C ALA A 59 -5.74 46.94 -24.18
N VAL A 60 -4.82 47.89 -24.04
CA VAL A 60 -3.40 47.71 -24.40
C VAL A 60 -2.78 46.55 -23.62
N SER A 61 -3.11 46.38 -22.33
CA SER A 61 -2.64 45.28 -21.49
C SER A 61 -3.03 43.90 -22.04
N ILE A 62 -4.29 43.73 -22.47
CA ILE A 62 -4.79 42.50 -23.08
C ILE A 62 -4.11 42.24 -24.43
N ASN A 63 -3.96 43.26 -25.27
CA ASN A 63 -3.29 43.11 -26.57
C ASN A 63 -1.80 42.77 -26.43
N ILE A 64 -1.11 43.29 -25.41
CA ILE A 64 0.26 42.89 -25.07
C ILE A 64 0.32 41.41 -24.69
N LEU A 65 -0.63 40.93 -23.86
CA LEU A 65 -0.71 39.51 -23.50
C LEU A 65 -1.03 38.61 -24.70
N LYS A 66 -1.92 39.03 -25.60
CA LYS A 66 -2.20 38.35 -26.88
C LYS A 66 -0.93 38.24 -27.74
N ALA A 67 -0.20 39.34 -27.92
CA ALA A 67 1.05 39.36 -28.67
C ALA A 67 2.13 38.47 -28.05
N PHE A 68 2.25 38.47 -26.72
CA PHE A 68 3.18 37.60 -26.02
C PHE A 68 2.78 36.13 -26.16
N ASN A 69 1.49 35.79 -26.07
CA ASN A 69 1.00 34.43 -26.30
C ASN A 69 1.32 33.95 -27.73
N SER A 70 1.16 34.81 -28.74
CA SER A 70 1.58 34.50 -30.12
C SER A 70 3.08 34.23 -30.23
N LEU A 71 3.92 35.06 -29.59
CA LEU A 71 5.37 34.86 -29.57
C LEU A 71 5.75 33.54 -28.88
N MET A 72 5.18 33.26 -27.71
CA MET A 72 5.43 32.02 -26.96
C MET A 72 4.98 30.79 -27.76
N THR A 73 3.86 30.91 -28.50
CA THR A 73 3.35 29.85 -29.38
C THR A 73 4.34 29.55 -30.53
N LEU A 74 4.89 30.57 -31.19
CA LEU A 74 5.90 30.39 -32.23
C LEU A 74 7.16 29.72 -31.71
N LEU A 75 7.64 30.13 -30.52
CA LEU A 75 8.79 29.50 -29.87
C LEU A 75 8.51 28.04 -29.49
N ALA A 76 7.31 27.73 -28.98
CA ALA A 76 6.90 26.37 -28.67
C ALA A 76 6.87 25.47 -29.92
N ILE A 77 6.28 25.95 -31.02
CA ILE A 77 6.28 25.25 -32.32
C ILE A 77 7.71 25.03 -32.83
N GLY A 78 8.59 26.02 -32.70
CA GLY A 78 10.01 25.87 -33.03
C GLY A 78 10.71 24.78 -32.19
N GLY A 79 10.36 24.68 -30.90
CA GLY A 79 10.81 23.60 -30.02
C GLY A 79 10.28 22.22 -30.43
N ILE A 80 9.01 22.13 -30.83
CA ILE A 80 8.39 20.89 -31.35
C ILE A 80 9.09 20.45 -32.64
N TYR A 81 9.28 21.36 -33.60
CA TYR A 81 10.02 21.09 -34.83
C TYR A 81 11.42 20.56 -34.54
N ARG A 82 12.17 21.23 -33.64
CA ARG A 82 13.50 20.81 -33.22
C ARG A 82 13.50 19.41 -32.60
N THR A 83 12.47 19.08 -31.84
CA THR A 83 12.32 17.76 -31.22
C THR A 83 12.12 16.68 -32.26
N TYR A 84 11.21 16.87 -33.22
CA TYR A 84 11.00 15.90 -34.31
C TYR A 84 12.22 15.76 -35.22
N TYR A 85 12.93 16.86 -35.49
CA TYR A 85 14.22 16.84 -36.20
C TYR A 85 15.23 15.92 -35.48
N LEU A 86 15.37 16.08 -34.16
CA LEU A 86 16.27 15.25 -33.35
C LEU A 86 15.79 13.80 -33.23
N HIS A 87 14.48 13.57 -33.22
CA HIS A 87 13.90 12.23 -33.19
C HIS A 87 14.21 11.45 -34.47
N VAL A 88 14.08 12.06 -35.66
CA VAL A 88 14.47 11.43 -36.94
C VAL A 88 15.96 11.09 -36.94
N LEU A 89 16.81 12.03 -36.49
CA LEU A 89 18.24 11.79 -36.36
C LEU A 89 18.54 10.63 -35.39
N PHE A 90 17.84 10.59 -34.25
CA PHE A 90 17.99 9.54 -33.25
C PHE A 90 17.62 8.16 -33.81
N THR A 91 16.50 8.05 -34.55
CA THR A 91 16.09 6.80 -35.21
C THR A 91 17.14 6.31 -36.21
N ARG A 92 17.76 7.22 -36.99
CA ARG A 92 18.85 6.86 -37.92
C ARG A 92 20.09 6.33 -37.19
N ILE A 93 20.50 6.98 -36.11
CA ILE A 93 21.62 6.52 -35.28
C ILE A 93 21.32 5.12 -34.73
N MET A 94 20.09 4.87 -34.29
CA MET A 94 19.69 3.54 -33.82
C MET A 94 19.74 2.50 -34.93
N MET A 95 19.21 2.80 -36.13
CA MET A 95 19.30 1.90 -37.28
C MET A 95 20.74 1.60 -37.70
N HIS A 96 21.62 2.61 -37.68
CA HIS A 96 23.05 2.42 -37.92
C HIS A 96 23.68 1.47 -36.90
N LEU A 97 23.38 1.66 -35.61
CA LEU A 97 23.92 0.82 -34.53
C LEU A 97 23.37 -0.62 -34.52
N THR A 98 22.10 -0.82 -34.88
CA THR A 98 21.46 -2.14 -34.83
C THR A 98 21.58 -2.94 -36.13
N ARG A 99 21.56 -2.26 -37.29
CA ARG A 99 21.46 -2.89 -38.62
C ARG A 99 22.65 -2.57 -39.53
N GLY A 100 23.61 -1.74 -39.07
CA GLY A 100 24.79 -1.38 -39.86
C GLY A 100 24.51 -0.48 -41.08
N HIS A 101 23.32 0.16 -41.14
CA HIS A 101 22.96 1.05 -42.24
C HIS A 101 23.80 2.33 -42.23
N ASP A 102 24.14 2.91 -43.39
CA ASP A 102 24.90 4.16 -43.47
C ASP A 102 24.24 5.32 -42.70
N LEU A 103 25.05 6.09 -41.98
CA LEU A 103 24.60 7.19 -41.12
C LEU A 103 24.60 8.53 -41.87
N TYR A 104 23.41 8.95 -42.31
CA TYR A 104 23.18 10.29 -42.86
C TYR A 104 22.76 11.27 -41.76
N THR A 105 23.61 12.25 -41.46
CA THR A 105 23.42 13.21 -40.35
C THR A 105 22.54 14.41 -40.71
N ASP A 106 22.32 14.66 -42.00
CA ASP A 106 21.46 15.75 -42.46
C ASP A 106 20.02 15.28 -42.63
N VAL A 107 19.14 15.85 -41.81
CA VAL A 107 17.70 15.60 -41.84
C VAL A 107 17.04 16.71 -42.66
N LYS A 108 16.36 16.34 -43.74
CA LYS A 108 15.63 17.29 -44.59
C LYS A 108 14.30 17.67 -43.95
N MET A 109 13.86 18.92 -44.14
CA MET A 109 12.58 19.40 -43.59
C MET A 109 11.38 18.55 -44.04
N LYS A 110 11.37 18.07 -45.29
CA LYS A 110 10.30 17.23 -45.84
C LYS A 110 10.04 15.98 -45.00
N GLU A 111 11.07 15.39 -44.39
CA GLU A 111 10.94 14.19 -43.57
C GLU A 111 10.25 14.46 -42.23
N VAL A 112 10.48 15.63 -41.64
CA VAL A 112 9.79 16.05 -40.42
C VAL A 112 8.31 16.30 -40.73
N LEU A 113 8.03 17.01 -41.82
CA LEU A 113 6.66 17.36 -42.25
C LEU A 113 5.83 16.16 -42.70
N GLN A 114 6.45 15.03 -43.05
CA GLN A 114 5.73 13.79 -43.39
C GLN A 114 5.15 13.07 -42.16
N ASN A 115 5.63 13.37 -40.94
CA ASN A 115 5.11 12.75 -39.73
C ASN A 115 3.73 13.32 -39.38
N LYS A 116 2.69 12.47 -39.39
CA LYS A 116 1.31 12.87 -39.02
C LYS A 116 1.22 13.44 -37.60
N ASN A 117 1.97 12.86 -36.65
CA ASN A 117 1.97 13.30 -35.25
C ASN A 117 2.53 14.72 -35.07
N PHE A 118 3.45 15.16 -35.94
CA PHE A 118 3.98 16.52 -35.89
C PHE A 118 2.87 17.54 -36.15
N TRP A 119 2.04 17.32 -37.18
CA TRP A 119 0.95 18.23 -37.50
C TRP A 119 -0.16 18.26 -36.45
N LEU A 120 -0.42 17.13 -35.79
CA LEU A 120 -1.35 17.09 -34.65
C LEU A 120 -0.84 17.94 -33.47
N GLU A 121 0.44 17.81 -33.10
CA GLU A 121 1.03 18.64 -32.03
C GLU A 121 1.07 20.12 -32.41
N VAL A 122 1.41 20.43 -33.67
CA VAL A 122 1.40 21.81 -34.17
C VAL A 122 -0.02 22.37 -34.18
N LEU A 123 -1.04 21.61 -34.57
CA LEU A 123 -2.43 22.07 -34.55
C LEU A 123 -2.87 22.47 -33.14
N VAL A 124 -2.64 21.59 -32.15
CA VAL A 124 -2.99 21.85 -30.75
C VAL A 124 -2.25 23.08 -30.21
N CYS A 125 -0.97 23.26 -30.56
CA CYS A 125 -0.19 24.39 -30.11
C CYS A 125 -0.43 25.68 -30.92
N ALA A 126 -0.86 25.61 -32.18
CA ALA A 126 -0.99 26.78 -33.05
C ALA A 126 -2.30 27.54 -32.81
N VAL A 127 -3.33 26.87 -32.29
CA VAL A 127 -4.62 27.52 -31.97
C VAL A 127 -4.43 28.45 -30.76
N HIS A 128 -4.44 29.75 -31.03
CA HIS A 128 -4.41 30.84 -30.05
C HIS A 128 -5.05 32.09 -30.67
N LEU A 129 -5.41 33.05 -29.84
CA LEU A 129 -5.99 34.31 -30.30
C LEU A 129 -4.87 35.33 -30.61
N PRO A 130 -4.72 35.82 -31.85
CA PRO A 130 -3.72 36.84 -32.20
C PRO A 130 -4.09 38.23 -31.64
N PRO A 131 -3.13 39.16 -31.54
CA PRO A 131 -3.39 40.52 -31.07
C PRO A 131 -4.38 41.26 -31.98
N PHE A 132 -5.16 42.18 -31.39
CA PHE A 132 -6.20 42.97 -32.06
C PHE A 132 -7.42 42.21 -32.58
N CYS A 133 -7.48 40.89 -32.39
CA CYS A 133 -8.67 40.09 -32.69
C CYS A 133 -9.44 39.80 -31.40
N SER A 134 -10.72 40.15 -31.38
CA SER A 134 -11.70 39.78 -30.36
C SER A 134 -13.02 39.49 -31.07
N VAL A 135 -13.58 38.29 -30.88
CA VAL A 135 -14.85 37.89 -31.50
C VAL A 135 -15.73 37.28 -30.43
N THR A 136 -17.04 37.49 -30.50
CA THR A 136 -18.01 36.81 -29.65
C THR A 136 -18.58 35.59 -30.37
N VAL A 137 -18.65 34.47 -29.65
CA VAL A 137 -19.21 33.21 -30.14
C VAL A 137 -20.50 32.95 -29.38
N SER A 138 -21.62 32.94 -30.09
CA SER A 138 -22.94 32.77 -29.47
C SER A 138 -23.53 31.40 -29.80
N SER A 139 -24.16 30.78 -28.81
CA SER A 139 -24.79 29.47 -28.90
C SER A 139 -26.11 29.46 -28.14
N GLU A 140 -27.07 28.66 -28.59
CA GLU A 140 -28.36 28.48 -27.93
C GLU A 140 -28.48 27.03 -27.44
N TRP A 141 -28.91 26.84 -26.20
CA TRP A 141 -29.10 25.52 -25.61
C TRP A 141 -30.34 25.49 -24.69
N GLN A 142 -31.26 24.56 -24.94
CA GLN A 142 -32.50 24.39 -24.16
C GLN A 142 -33.26 25.72 -23.92
N PHE A 143 -33.45 26.51 -24.99
CA PHE A 143 -34.11 27.83 -24.95
C PHE A 143 -33.35 28.92 -24.19
N ASN A 144 -32.14 28.65 -23.70
CA ASN A 144 -31.25 29.63 -23.08
C ASN A 144 -30.21 30.11 -24.09
N PHE A 145 -30.01 31.42 -24.14
CA PHE A 145 -29.01 32.04 -25.00
C PHE A 145 -27.71 32.30 -24.25
N MET A 146 -26.58 31.91 -24.83
CA MET A 146 -25.26 32.10 -24.22
C MET A 146 -24.24 32.60 -25.23
N THR A 147 -23.57 33.69 -24.89
CA THR A 147 -22.44 34.22 -25.65
C THR A 147 -21.14 34.04 -24.87
N HIS A 148 -20.12 33.50 -25.51
CA HIS A 148 -18.76 33.42 -24.99
C HIS A 148 -17.84 34.38 -25.73
N SER A 149 -16.91 35.00 -25.00
CA SER A 149 -15.84 35.79 -25.60
C SER A 149 -14.79 34.85 -26.23
N SER A 150 -14.17 35.26 -27.35
CA SER A 150 -13.09 34.47 -27.97
C SER A 150 -11.94 34.20 -27.01
N GLU A 151 -11.71 35.11 -26.06
CA GLU A 151 -10.68 34.99 -25.04
C GLU A 151 -10.93 33.79 -24.11
N THR A 152 -12.18 33.54 -23.72
CA THR A 152 -12.54 32.38 -22.87
C THR A 152 -12.34 31.08 -23.64
N VAL A 153 -12.84 30.99 -24.89
CA VAL A 153 -12.76 29.80 -25.73
C VAL A 153 -11.32 29.41 -26.05
N PHE A 154 -10.51 30.38 -26.50
CA PHE A 154 -9.11 30.11 -26.83
C PHE A 154 -8.24 29.90 -25.59
N ALA A 155 -8.60 30.46 -24.42
CA ALA A 155 -7.92 30.12 -23.17
C ALA A 155 -8.14 28.65 -22.79
N VAL A 156 -9.36 28.12 -22.95
CA VAL A 156 -9.64 26.68 -22.76
C VAL A 156 -8.78 25.84 -23.70
N ILE A 157 -8.71 26.19 -25.00
CA ILE A 157 -7.86 25.44 -25.94
C ILE A 157 -6.37 25.52 -25.53
N ASN A 158 -5.89 26.67 -25.09
CA ASN A 158 -4.50 26.84 -24.64
C ASN A 158 -4.15 26.01 -23.42
N THR A 159 -5.10 25.72 -22.52
CA THR A 159 -4.85 24.82 -21.36
C THR A 159 -4.57 23.38 -21.77
N SER A 160 -4.97 22.94 -22.96
CA SER A 160 -4.60 21.61 -23.46
C SER A 160 -3.08 21.43 -23.58
N ARG A 161 -2.31 22.52 -23.74
CA ARG A 161 -0.84 22.54 -23.83
C ARG A 161 -0.13 21.97 -22.59
N VAL A 162 -0.84 21.75 -21.48
CA VAL A 162 -0.33 21.01 -20.31
C VAL A 162 0.26 19.65 -20.69
N TYR A 163 -0.19 19.02 -21.79
CA TYR A 163 0.41 17.76 -22.28
C TYR A 163 1.93 17.84 -22.56
N LEU A 164 2.46 19.03 -22.89
CA LEU A 164 3.89 19.24 -23.09
C LEU A 164 4.71 19.01 -21.81
N VAL A 165 4.11 19.30 -20.65
CA VAL A 165 4.71 19.01 -19.34
C VAL A 165 4.74 17.50 -19.09
N CYS A 166 3.66 16.78 -19.45
CA CYS A 166 3.61 15.31 -19.34
C CYS A 166 4.73 14.63 -20.16
N ARG A 167 5.08 15.19 -21.33
CA ARG A 167 6.21 14.71 -22.13
C ARG A 167 7.54 14.87 -21.41
N CYS A 168 7.78 16.02 -20.79
CA CYS A 168 8.99 16.27 -20.00
C CYS A 168 9.09 15.33 -18.80
N PHE A 169 7.95 15.06 -18.16
CA PHE A 169 7.88 14.11 -17.06
C PHE A 169 8.29 12.70 -17.51
N ALA A 170 7.74 12.21 -18.62
CA ALA A 170 8.13 10.91 -19.18
C ALA A 170 9.63 10.85 -19.53
N ASP A 171 10.17 11.89 -20.16
CA ASP A 171 11.60 11.96 -20.46
C ASP A 171 12.48 11.96 -19.21
N TRP A 172 12.07 12.70 -18.17
CA TRP A 172 12.77 12.75 -16.89
C TRP A 172 12.82 11.35 -16.25
N THR A 173 11.69 10.65 -16.19
CA THR A 173 11.62 9.29 -15.60
C THR A 173 12.48 8.28 -16.35
N LEU A 174 12.50 8.37 -17.69
CA LEU A 174 13.32 7.50 -18.51
C LEU A 174 14.80 7.91 -18.48
N SER A 175 15.13 9.16 -18.18
CA SER A 175 16.53 9.64 -18.12
C SER A 175 17.29 9.08 -16.91
N MET A 176 16.56 8.69 -15.86
CA MET A 176 17.13 8.01 -14.68
C MET A 176 17.60 6.57 -14.98
N LEU A 177 17.37 6.03 -16.19
CA LEU A 177 17.82 4.70 -16.58
C LEU A 177 19.23 4.76 -17.18
N PRO A 178 20.25 4.18 -16.54
CA PRO A 178 21.57 4.06 -17.16
C PRO A 178 21.49 3.14 -18.38
N LYS A 179 22.08 3.54 -19.50
CA LYS A 179 22.21 2.74 -20.73
C LYS A 179 20.89 2.15 -21.25
N ARG A 180 19.75 2.81 -21.00
CA ARG A 180 18.38 2.34 -21.33
C ARG A 180 18.23 1.76 -22.73
N HIS A 181 18.84 2.41 -23.72
CA HIS A 181 18.75 2.03 -25.12
C HIS A 181 19.50 0.74 -25.45
N THR A 182 20.63 0.49 -24.80
CA THR A 182 21.40 -0.74 -25.00
C THR A 182 20.66 -1.93 -24.38
N ILE A 183 20.06 -1.73 -23.20
CA ILE A 183 19.24 -2.76 -22.54
C ILE A 183 17.97 -3.01 -23.36
N ALA A 184 17.32 -1.96 -23.87
CA ALA A 184 16.16 -2.07 -24.75
C ALA A 184 16.43 -2.96 -25.96
N THR A 185 17.54 -2.73 -26.66
CA THR A 185 17.95 -3.55 -27.82
C THR A 185 18.30 -4.97 -27.42
N TYR A 186 18.97 -5.17 -26.28
CA TYR A 186 19.35 -6.51 -25.81
C TYR A 186 18.13 -7.34 -25.38
N ALA A 187 17.15 -6.71 -24.74
CA ALA A 187 15.94 -7.34 -24.23
C ALA A 187 14.76 -7.31 -25.24
N ASP A 188 14.99 -6.82 -26.47
CA ASP A 188 13.98 -6.58 -27.49
C ASP A 188 12.71 -5.87 -26.96
N LEU A 189 12.92 -4.82 -26.16
CA LEU A 189 11.87 -4.09 -25.47
C LEU A 189 11.71 -2.66 -26.01
N HIS A 190 10.49 -2.29 -26.40
CA HIS A 190 10.18 -0.92 -26.76
C HIS A 190 9.98 -0.03 -25.52
N ILE A 191 11.02 0.72 -25.12
CA ILE A 191 10.96 1.70 -24.02
C ILE A 191 10.29 2.99 -24.50
N GLY A 192 8.97 3.05 -24.38
CA GLY A 192 8.14 4.24 -24.67
C GLY A 192 7.43 4.80 -23.43
N TYR A 193 6.42 5.64 -23.68
CA TYR A 193 5.60 6.27 -22.62
C TYR A 193 4.93 5.25 -21.68
N GLY A 194 4.45 4.11 -22.20
CA GLY A 194 3.84 3.07 -21.37
C GLY A 194 4.81 2.43 -20.38
N PHE A 195 6.09 2.29 -20.75
CA PHE A 195 7.12 1.81 -19.82
C PHE A 195 7.45 2.86 -18.75
N ALA A 196 7.54 4.13 -19.16
CA ALA A 196 7.73 5.27 -18.25
C ALA A 196 6.61 5.32 -17.19
N PHE A 197 5.36 5.21 -17.64
CA PHE A 197 4.18 5.16 -16.79
C PHE A 197 4.26 3.98 -15.83
N LYS A 198 4.40 2.73 -16.31
CA LYS A 198 4.51 1.56 -15.43
C LYS A 198 5.59 1.73 -14.36
N ARG A 199 6.74 2.31 -14.71
CA ARG A 199 7.82 2.57 -13.76
C ARG A 199 7.44 3.58 -12.68
N VAL A 200 6.85 4.72 -13.06
CA VAL A 200 6.40 5.77 -12.12
C VAL A 200 5.40 5.21 -11.11
N PHE A 201 4.51 4.34 -11.58
CA PHE A 201 3.44 3.75 -10.79
C PHE A 201 3.89 2.52 -9.98
N THR A 202 5.19 2.24 -9.89
CA THR A 202 5.72 1.21 -8.97
C THR A 202 6.16 1.81 -7.63
N GLY A 203 5.63 1.26 -6.53
CA GLY A 203 6.02 1.61 -5.16
C GLY A 203 5.32 2.85 -4.57
N LEU A 204 5.82 3.34 -3.43
CA LEU A 204 5.16 4.43 -2.66
C LEU A 204 5.14 5.79 -3.38
N ALA A 205 6.09 6.04 -4.28
CA ALA A 205 6.11 7.29 -5.05
C ALA A 205 4.89 7.41 -5.98
N ALA A 206 4.30 6.27 -6.39
CA ALA A 206 3.11 6.22 -7.23
C ALA A 206 1.94 7.01 -6.61
N VAL A 207 1.72 6.88 -5.31
CA VAL A 207 0.65 7.60 -4.58
C VAL A 207 0.81 9.11 -4.71
N ILE A 208 2.03 9.62 -4.58
CA ILE A 208 2.34 11.05 -4.72
C ILE A 208 2.10 11.51 -6.16
N TYR A 209 2.54 10.72 -7.15
CA TYR A 209 2.32 11.06 -8.56
C TYR A 209 0.84 11.06 -8.93
N ILE A 210 0.05 10.10 -8.42
CA ILE A 210 -1.40 10.06 -8.61
C ILE A 210 -2.05 11.31 -8.02
N ALA A 211 -1.69 11.69 -6.80
CA ALA A 211 -2.22 12.89 -6.16
C ALA A 211 -1.88 14.17 -6.95
N LEU A 212 -0.65 14.28 -7.48
CA LEU A 212 -0.24 15.42 -8.31
C LEU A 212 -1.00 15.46 -9.65
N ILE A 213 -1.18 14.32 -10.30
CA ILE A 213 -1.96 14.21 -11.54
C ILE A 213 -3.43 14.56 -11.28
N TRP A 214 -4.00 14.08 -10.17
CA TRP A 214 -5.36 14.40 -9.77
C TRP A 214 -5.52 15.89 -9.52
N PHE A 215 -4.65 16.50 -8.72
CA PHE A 215 -4.68 17.95 -8.48
C PHE A 215 -4.57 18.76 -9.78
N LEU A 216 -3.63 18.40 -10.67
CA LEU A 216 -3.50 19.06 -11.97
C LEU A 216 -4.78 18.90 -12.82
N SER A 217 -5.39 17.72 -12.82
CA SER A 217 -6.65 17.48 -13.52
C SER A 217 -7.81 18.32 -12.97
N LEU A 218 -7.87 18.51 -11.64
CA LEU A 218 -8.89 19.34 -10.99
C LEU A 218 -8.77 20.80 -11.37
N VAL A 219 -7.55 21.32 -11.44
CA VAL A 219 -7.31 22.72 -11.84
C VAL A 219 -7.65 22.93 -13.32
N VAL A 220 -7.24 22.02 -14.20
CA VAL A 220 -7.51 22.14 -15.65
C VAL A 220 -8.99 21.96 -15.96
N VAL A 221 -9.62 20.88 -15.47
CA VAL A 221 -11.05 20.63 -15.72
C VAL A 221 -11.92 21.63 -14.96
N GLY A 222 -11.50 22.08 -13.78
CA GLY A 222 -12.18 23.16 -13.05
C GLY A 222 -12.12 24.49 -13.80
N TYR A 223 -10.99 24.81 -14.45
CA TYR A 223 -10.92 25.95 -15.36
C TYR A 223 -11.89 25.80 -16.55
N TRP A 224 -11.97 24.61 -17.15
CA TRP A 224 -12.92 24.34 -18.25
C TRP A 224 -14.36 24.50 -17.81
N TYR A 225 -14.69 23.93 -16.65
CA TYR A 225 -16.02 24.05 -16.03
C TYR A 225 -16.39 25.52 -15.83
N ARG A 226 -15.49 26.34 -15.24
CA ARG A 226 -15.71 27.78 -15.09
C ARG A 226 -15.88 28.50 -16.44
N ALA A 227 -14.97 28.27 -17.38
CA ALA A 227 -15.02 28.93 -18.68
C ALA A 227 -16.29 28.58 -19.47
N SER A 228 -16.84 27.37 -19.29
CA SER A 228 -18.08 26.93 -19.90
C SER A 228 -19.36 27.47 -19.25
N GLU A 229 -19.26 28.03 -18.04
CA GLU A 229 -20.39 28.60 -17.29
C GLU A 229 -20.42 30.14 -17.37
N LEU A 230 -19.28 30.77 -17.67
CA LEU A 230 -19.16 32.23 -17.83
C LEU A 230 -19.82 32.73 -19.11
N THR A 231 -20.73 33.70 -18.96
CA THR A 231 -21.39 34.40 -20.07
C THR A 231 -20.73 35.76 -20.33
N ALA A 232 -20.56 36.13 -21.60
CA ALA A 232 -20.07 37.45 -21.98
C ALA A 232 -21.13 38.55 -21.85
N CYS A 233 -22.42 38.18 -21.78
CA CYS A 233 -23.52 39.13 -21.66
C CYS A 233 -23.55 39.90 -20.33
N GLN A 234 -22.80 39.45 -19.32
CA GLN A 234 -22.78 40.01 -17.96
C GLN A 234 -21.45 40.69 -17.60
N LEU A 235 -20.55 40.86 -18.57
CA LEU A 235 -19.25 41.51 -18.39
C LEU A 235 -19.29 43.03 -18.66
N TYR A 236 -20.48 43.60 -18.86
CA TYR A 236 -20.68 45.02 -19.16
C TYR A 236 -21.36 45.72 -17.98
N ASP A 237 -20.85 46.90 -17.60
CA ASP A 237 -21.43 47.76 -16.55
C ASP A 237 -22.85 48.23 -16.93
N GLU A 238 -23.64 48.55 -15.91
CA GLU A 238 -24.95 49.19 -16.06
C GLU A 238 -24.85 50.46 -16.92
N GLY A 239 -25.42 50.42 -18.14
CA GLY A 239 -25.48 51.56 -19.06
C GLY A 239 -24.60 51.47 -20.31
N VAL A 240 -23.79 50.41 -20.46
CA VAL A 240 -23.04 50.14 -21.71
C VAL A 240 -23.79 49.10 -22.54
N THR A 241 -24.14 49.44 -23.79
CA THR A 241 -24.81 48.49 -24.70
C THR A 241 -23.86 47.35 -25.06
N PRO A 242 -24.27 46.07 -24.91
CA PRO A 242 -23.46 44.93 -25.28
C PRO A 242 -23.13 44.93 -26.78
N ASP A 243 -21.94 44.46 -27.17
CA ASP A 243 -21.52 44.34 -28.57
C ASP A 243 -22.40 43.36 -29.39
N ASP A 244 -23.04 42.38 -28.73
CA ASP A 244 -24.00 41.45 -29.35
C ASP A 244 -25.44 41.81 -28.92
N PRO A 245 -26.33 42.22 -29.84
CA PRO A 245 -27.69 42.64 -29.50
C PRO A 245 -28.53 41.54 -28.84
N ARG A 246 -28.17 40.26 -29.02
CA ARG A 246 -28.86 39.10 -28.43
C ARG A 246 -28.69 39.00 -26.92
N CYS A 247 -27.69 39.67 -26.34
CA CYS A 247 -27.54 39.74 -24.88
C CYS A 247 -28.66 40.53 -24.17
N LEU A 248 -29.49 41.25 -24.93
CA LEU A 248 -30.66 41.97 -24.41
C LEU A 248 -31.94 41.13 -24.41
N GLU A 249 -31.90 39.92 -24.97
CA GLU A 249 -33.05 39.02 -24.95
C GLU A 249 -33.27 38.43 -23.54
N GLU A 250 -34.54 38.19 -23.18
CA GLU A 250 -34.91 37.70 -21.84
C GLU A 250 -34.30 36.32 -21.52
N ASN A 251 -34.19 35.46 -22.55
CA ASN A 251 -33.57 34.13 -22.51
C ASN A 251 -32.04 34.15 -22.28
N ALA A 252 -31.38 35.32 -22.38
CA ALA A 252 -29.96 35.49 -22.12
C ALA A 252 -29.68 35.79 -20.63
N VAL A 253 -30.64 36.44 -19.95
CA VAL A 253 -30.54 36.86 -18.55
C VAL A 253 -31.21 35.85 -17.62
N VAL A 254 -32.41 35.39 -18.00
CA VAL A 254 -33.21 34.44 -17.22
C VAL A 254 -33.16 33.08 -17.89
N TRP A 255 -32.56 32.11 -17.21
CA TRP A 255 -32.38 30.76 -17.72
C TRP A 255 -33.41 29.79 -17.14
N SER A 256 -33.75 28.77 -17.93
CA SER A 256 -34.67 27.70 -17.54
C SER A 256 -34.03 26.33 -17.77
N MET A 257 -34.09 25.42 -16.79
CA MET A 257 -33.63 24.02 -16.97
C MET A 257 -34.72 23.09 -17.49
N ASP A 258 -35.95 23.23 -16.98
CA ASP A 258 -37.08 22.31 -17.23
C ASP A 258 -38.36 23.04 -17.69
N ASN A 259 -38.21 24.26 -18.20
CA ASN A 259 -39.32 25.16 -18.58
C ASN A 259 -40.31 25.47 -17.43
N ARG A 260 -39.90 25.19 -16.19
CA ARG A 260 -40.69 25.37 -14.96
C ARG A 260 -39.98 26.22 -13.91
N ASN A 261 -38.67 26.01 -13.77
CA ASN A 261 -37.83 26.76 -12.84
C ASN A 261 -36.96 27.74 -13.63
N PHE A 262 -37.21 29.03 -13.41
CA PHE A 262 -36.45 30.12 -14.00
C PHE A 262 -35.51 30.69 -12.94
N PHE A 263 -34.27 30.94 -13.31
CA PHE A 263 -33.28 31.58 -12.44
C PHE A 263 -32.48 32.59 -13.25
N THR A 264 -32.06 33.67 -12.60
CA THR A 264 -31.12 34.63 -13.19
C THR A 264 -29.77 33.97 -13.29
N LYS A 265 -29.21 33.88 -14.49
CA LYS A 265 -27.80 33.47 -14.63
C LYS A 265 -26.96 34.57 -13.99
N VAL A 266 -25.91 34.24 -13.24
CA VAL A 266 -24.92 35.20 -12.75
C VAL A 266 -23.53 34.61 -12.96
N ASN A 267 -22.54 35.45 -13.24
CA ASN A 267 -21.12 35.07 -13.32
C ASN A 267 -20.47 35.00 -11.91
N ASP A 268 -21.12 34.33 -10.96
CA ASP A 268 -20.67 34.15 -9.57
C ASP A 268 -19.72 32.96 -9.37
N LEU A 269 -19.47 32.19 -10.44
CA LEU A 269 -18.63 31.00 -10.38
C LEU A 269 -17.13 31.34 -10.37
N TYR A 270 -16.63 31.67 -9.19
CA TYR A 270 -15.20 31.84 -8.93
C TYR A 270 -14.40 30.55 -9.14
N MET A 271 -13.10 30.70 -9.40
CA MET A 271 -12.19 29.55 -9.60
C MET A 271 -12.27 28.52 -8.47
N TRP A 272 -12.35 28.98 -7.21
CA TRP A 272 -12.44 28.09 -6.05
C TRP A 272 -13.74 27.28 -6.03
N ASN A 273 -14.86 27.87 -6.43
CA ASN A 273 -16.15 27.17 -6.55
C ASN A 273 -16.11 26.15 -7.68
N ALA A 274 -15.50 26.49 -8.82
CA ALA A 274 -15.32 25.56 -9.94
C ALA A 274 -14.41 24.37 -9.59
N VAL A 275 -13.29 24.62 -8.91
CA VAL A 275 -12.39 23.56 -8.42
C VAL A 275 -13.08 22.70 -7.37
N TRP A 276 -13.88 23.30 -6.47
CA TRP A 276 -14.70 22.57 -5.50
C TRP A 276 -15.72 21.66 -6.19
N ALA A 277 -16.53 22.18 -7.11
CA ALA A 277 -17.52 21.42 -7.89
C ALA A 277 -16.85 20.26 -8.66
N THR A 278 -15.70 20.53 -9.27
CA THR A 278 -14.93 19.51 -10.01
C THR A 278 -14.35 18.45 -9.07
N PHE A 279 -13.88 18.85 -7.88
CA PHE A 279 -13.35 17.96 -6.86
C PHE A 279 -14.42 17.00 -6.34
N ILE A 280 -15.58 17.51 -5.90
CA ILE A 280 -16.67 16.67 -5.39
C ILE A 280 -17.21 15.73 -6.48
N THR A 281 -17.21 16.16 -7.74
CA THR A 281 -17.60 15.33 -8.88
C THR A 281 -16.57 14.23 -9.16
N SER A 282 -15.27 14.55 -9.14
CA SER A 282 -14.20 13.56 -9.36
C SER A 282 -14.10 12.53 -8.23
N THR A 283 -14.42 12.93 -7.01
CA THR A 283 -14.46 12.05 -5.83
C THR A 283 -15.81 11.36 -5.66
N THR A 284 -16.73 11.54 -6.62
CA THR A 284 -18.08 10.97 -6.67
C THR A 284 -19.01 11.36 -5.50
N VAL A 285 -18.63 12.33 -4.66
CA VAL A 285 -19.43 12.81 -3.52
C VAL A 285 -20.67 13.56 -3.98
N GLY A 286 -20.52 14.56 -4.86
CA GLY A 286 -21.64 15.29 -5.49
C GLY A 286 -22.75 15.84 -4.58
N TYR A 287 -22.46 16.80 -3.69
CA TYR A 287 -23.46 17.42 -2.81
C TYR A 287 -24.64 18.11 -3.53
N GLY A 288 -24.44 18.57 -4.77
CA GLY A 288 -25.47 19.30 -5.53
C GLY A 288 -25.58 20.79 -5.18
N ASP A 289 -24.61 21.36 -4.46
CA ASP A 289 -24.53 22.79 -4.16
C ASP A 289 -24.19 23.65 -5.39
N LEU A 290 -23.37 23.11 -6.29
CA LEU A 290 -23.05 23.69 -7.59
C LEU A 290 -23.36 22.65 -8.67
N VAL A 291 -24.24 23.02 -9.60
CA VAL A 291 -24.74 22.12 -10.66
C VAL A 291 -24.41 22.71 -12.03
N PRO A 292 -23.85 21.91 -12.97
CA PRO A 292 -23.63 22.36 -14.34
C PRO A 292 -24.94 22.72 -15.05
N THR A 293 -25.01 23.95 -15.56
CA THR A 293 -26.18 24.46 -16.28
C THR A 293 -26.02 24.32 -17.80
N THR A 294 -24.79 24.42 -18.32
CA THR A 294 -24.51 24.36 -19.77
C THR A 294 -24.16 22.95 -20.27
N LEU A 295 -24.32 22.70 -21.56
CA LEU A 295 -23.93 21.42 -22.17
C LEU A 295 -22.43 21.13 -21.99
N PHE A 296 -21.59 22.15 -22.18
CA PHE A 296 -20.14 22.02 -22.07
C PHE A 296 -19.69 21.77 -20.63
N SER A 297 -20.31 22.41 -19.64
CA SER A 297 -19.99 22.17 -18.23
C SER A 297 -20.44 20.77 -17.78
N ARG A 298 -21.58 20.27 -18.27
CA ARG A 298 -22.01 18.87 -18.08
C ARG A 298 -21.01 17.88 -18.67
N ALA A 299 -20.47 18.16 -19.85
CA ALA A 299 -19.40 17.35 -20.44
C ALA A 299 -18.11 17.40 -19.59
N CYS A 300 -17.72 18.57 -19.08
CA CYS A 300 -16.58 18.71 -18.16
C CYS A 300 -16.79 17.92 -16.86
N ALA A 301 -17.98 17.97 -16.28
CA ALA A 301 -18.34 17.18 -15.10
C ALA A 301 -18.25 15.68 -15.36
N ALA A 302 -18.75 15.20 -16.51
CA ALA A 302 -18.64 13.79 -16.91
C ALA A 302 -17.17 13.35 -17.09
N ILE A 303 -16.34 14.19 -17.72
CA ILE A 303 -14.90 13.94 -17.88
C ILE A 303 -14.22 13.89 -16.51
N SER A 304 -14.55 14.82 -15.59
CA SER A 304 -14.02 14.85 -14.23
C SER A 304 -14.37 13.58 -13.44
N ALA A 305 -15.62 13.14 -13.50
CA ALA A 305 -16.08 11.92 -12.85
C ALA A 305 -15.33 10.69 -13.37
N LEU A 306 -15.19 10.55 -14.70
CA LEU A 306 -14.47 9.43 -15.30
C LEU A 306 -12.97 9.45 -14.93
N ALA A 307 -12.34 10.62 -14.97
CA ALA A 307 -10.94 10.78 -14.59
C ALA A 307 -10.73 10.42 -13.11
N GLY A 308 -11.62 10.87 -12.23
CA GLY A 308 -11.60 10.56 -10.80
C GLY A 308 -11.71 9.06 -10.51
N LEU A 309 -12.64 8.35 -11.17
CA LEU A 309 -12.77 6.89 -11.05
C LEU A 309 -11.49 6.15 -11.48
N VAL A 310 -10.89 6.55 -12.60
CA VAL A 310 -9.64 5.94 -13.09
C VAL A 310 -8.49 6.19 -12.10
N LEU A 311 -8.38 7.40 -11.56
CA LEU A 311 -7.32 7.77 -10.60
C LEU A 311 -7.51 7.06 -9.24
N ALA A 312 -8.74 6.90 -8.76
CA ALA A 312 -9.07 6.14 -7.55
C ALA A 312 -8.75 4.64 -7.71
N ALA A 313 -9.02 4.06 -8.88
CA ALA A 313 -8.65 2.67 -9.19
C ALA A 313 -7.12 2.49 -9.22
N LEU A 314 -6.39 3.42 -9.86
CA LEU A 314 -4.93 3.41 -9.87
C LEU A 314 -4.34 3.58 -8.47
N LEU A 315 -4.94 4.43 -7.63
CA LEU A 315 -4.53 4.61 -6.24
C LEU A 315 -4.69 3.31 -5.45
N THR A 316 -5.80 2.60 -5.64
CA THR A 316 -6.06 1.31 -4.99
C THR A 316 -5.00 0.28 -5.36
N ALA A 317 -4.72 0.11 -6.66
CA ALA A 317 -3.69 -0.81 -7.13
C ALA A 317 -2.28 -0.46 -6.63
N ALA A 318 -1.93 0.83 -6.62
CA ALA A 318 -0.64 1.30 -6.13
C ALA A 318 -0.48 1.06 -4.61
N LEU A 319 -1.53 1.30 -3.83
CA LEU A 319 -1.54 1.05 -2.39
C LEU A 319 -1.42 -0.45 -2.11
N GLU A 320 -2.19 -1.30 -2.79
CA GLU A 320 -2.11 -2.76 -2.66
C GLU A 320 -0.69 -3.26 -2.90
N GLN A 321 -0.05 -2.85 -4.01
CA GLN A 321 1.33 -3.23 -4.31
C GLN A 321 2.32 -2.72 -3.25
N SER A 322 2.10 -1.53 -2.67
CA SER A 322 3.00 -0.96 -1.66
C SER A 322 2.92 -1.67 -0.30
N LEU A 323 1.78 -2.29 -0.01
CA LEU A 323 1.51 -3.01 1.25
C LEU A 323 1.99 -4.45 1.24
N GLN A 324 2.22 -5.03 0.06
CA GLN A 324 2.80 -6.36 -0.05
C GLN A 324 4.21 -6.41 0.57
N TRP A 325 4.54 -7.59 1.12
CA TRP A 325 5.86 -7.86 1.67
C TRP A 325 6.89 -7.92 0.53
N THR A 326 7.99 -7.19 0.68
CA THR A 326 9.15 -7.46 -0.19
C THR A 326 9.77 -8.80 0.19
N PRO A 327 10.45 -9.52 -0.72
CA PRO A 327 11.05 -10.82 -0.41
C PRO A 327 11.97 -10.76 0.82
N ASN A 328 12.78 -9.71 0.96
CA ASN A 328 13.66 -9.52 2.10
C ASN A 328 12.89 -9.25 3.42
N GLU A 329 11.81 -8.46 3.37
CA GLU A 329 10.95 -8.21 4.53
C GLU A 329 10.22 -9.48 4.96
N LEU A 330 9.73 -10.27 4.00
CA LEU A 330 9.08 -11.56 4.25
C LEU A 330 10.06 -12.52 4.92
N SER A 331 11.28 -12.68 4.39
CA SER A 331 12.32 -13.49 5.03
C SER A 331 12.65 -13.00 6.45
N ALA A 332 12.70 -11.69 6.68
CA ALA A 332 12.93 -11.12 8.01
C ALA A 332 11.77 -11.39 8.97
N LEU A 333 10.53 -11.31 8.50
CA LEU A 333 9.33 -11.61 9.28
C LEU A 333 9.30 -13.08 9.71
N LEU A 334 9.58 -14.01 8.79
CA LEU A 334 9.63 -15.44 9.08
C LEU A 334 10.70 -15.77 10.13
N VAL A 335 11.87 -15.14 10.05
CA VAL A 335 12.91 -15.28 11.09
C VAL A 335 12.44 -14.75 12.45
N LEU A 336 11.69 -13.65 12.48
CA LEU A 336 11.16 -13.07 13.73
C LEU A 336 10.05 -13.94 14.33
N GLU A 337 9.16 -14.48 13.52
CA GLU A 337 8.08 -15.37 13.96
C GLU A 337 8.65 -16.68 14.49
N ARG A 338 9.68 -17.22 13.84
CA ARG A 338 10.45 -18.34 14.35
C ARG A 338 11.08 -18.07 15.71
N GLU A 339 11.78 -16.95 15.88
CA GLU A 339 12.36 -16.60 17.18
C GLU A 339 11.27 -16.41 18.24
N LYS A 340 10.10 -15.86 17.89
CA LYS A 340 8.95 -15.75 18.80
C LYS A 340 8.42 -17.12 19.23
N ALA A 341 8.22 -18.03 18.27
CA ALA A 341 7.80 -19.40 18.56
C ALA A 341 8.83 -20.12 19.44
N ARG A 342 10.13 -19.90 19.20
CA ARG A 342 11.21 -20.45 20.01
C ARG A 342 11.17 -19.96 21.46
N PHE A 343 11.02 -18.65 21.68
CA PHE A 343 10.88 -18.12 23.04
C PHE A 343 9.66 -18.69 23.75
N ALA A 344 8.52 -18.80 23.05
CA ALA A 344 7.32 -19.41 23.62
C ALA A 344 7.53 -20.90 23.97
N LEU A 345 8.29 -21.63 23.15
CA LEU A 345 8.65 -23.02 23.42
C LEU A 345 9.59 -23.15 24.62
N ASP A 346 10.61 -22.29 24.73
CA ASP A 346 11.53 -22.27 25.88
C ASP A 346 10.78 -21.96 27.19
N ASP A 347 9.85 -20.99 27.18
CA ASP A 347 9.03 -20.63 28.34
C ASP A 347 8.08 -21.78 28.75
N LYS A 348 7.39 -22.39 27.78
CA LYS A 348 6.50 -23.54 28.04
C LYS A 348 7.29 -24.77 28.50
N ALA A 349 8.46 -25.04 27.92
CA ALA A 349 9.35 -26.12 28.33
C ALA A 349 9.87 -25.90 29.75
N ALA A 350 10.29 -24.67 30.10
CA ALA A 350 10.69 -24.33 31.46
C ALA A 350 9.54 -24.52 32.46
N LEU A 351 8.32 -24.10 32.11
CA LEU A 351 7.14 -24.33 32.94
C LEU A 351 6.85 -25.82 33.13
N LEU A 352 6.94 -26.61 32.07
CA LEU A 352 6.76 -28.07 32.12
C LEU A 352 7.79 -28.72 33.06
N ILE A 353 9.08 -28.35 32.94
CA ILE A 353 10.15 -28.84 33.81
C ILE A 353 9.91 -28.43 35.27
N GLN A 354 9.47 -27.18 35.50
CA GLN A 354 9.15 -26.71 36.85
C GLN A 354 7.95 -27.44 37.46
N LEU A 355 6.91 -27.69 36.67
CA LEU A 355 5.74 -28.47 37.08
C LEU A 355 6.14 -29.91 37.41
N TRP A 356 6.92 -30.54 36.53
CA TRP A 356 7.48 -31.88 36.74
C TRP A 356 8.32 -31.95 38.03
N TRP A 357 9.21 -30.98 38.26
CA TRP A 357 10.03 -30.96 39.46
C TRP A 357 9.19 -30.80 40.73
N ARG A 358 8.15 -29.95 40.69
CA ARG A 358 7.24 -29.72 41.82
C ARG A 358 6.39 -30.95 42.13
N THR A 359 5.95 -31.70 41.11
CA THR A 359 5.24 -32.97 41.31
C THR A 359 6.17 -34.05 41.83
N PHE A 360 7.41 -34.11 41.34
CA PHE A 360 8.44 -35.04 41.82
C PHE A 360 8.81 -34.80 43.29
N LYS A 361 8.94 -33.54 43.73
CA LYS A 361 9.19 -33.18 45.14
C LYS A 361 7.96 -33.31 46.08
N GLY A 362 6.85 -33.87 45.62
CA GLY A 362 5.74 -34.26 46.50
C GLY A 362 4.88 -33.12 47.07
N LYS A 363 4.92 -31.89 46.53
CA LYS A 363 3.98 -30.84 46.96
C LYS A 363 2.56 -31.17 46.47
N ARG A 364 1.59 -31.31 47.39
CA ARG A 364 0.17 -31.57 47.09
C ARG A 364 -0.46 -30.39 46.34
N LEU A 365 -0.40 -30.41 45.00
CA LEU A 365 -1.29 -29.61 44.14
C LEU A 365 -2.66 -30.32 44.01
N SER A 366 -3.76 -29.61 43.74
CA SER A 366 -5.07 -30.26 43.55
C SER A 366 -5.06 -31.22 42.33
N ARG A 367 -5.70 -32.40 42.43
CA ARG A 367 -5.62 -33.53 41.47
C ARG A 367 -6.31 -33.24 40.12
N ARG A 368 -7.33 -32.38 40.10
CA ARG A 368 -8.10 -32.00 38.90
C ARG A 368 -7.41 -30.90 38.08
N GLN A 369 -6.91 -29.85 38.75
CA GLN A 369 -6.17 -28.74 38.11
C GLN A 369 -4.86 -29.21 37.46
N ARG A 370 -4.13 -30.13 38.12
CA ARG A 370 -2.87 -30.71 37.58
C ARG A 370 -3.01 -31.41 36.22
N ASN A 371 -4.08 -32.16 36.01
CA ASN A 371 -4.23 -33.01 34.82
C ASN A 371 -4.82 -32.27 33.62
N GLN A 372 -5.63 -31.22 33.84
CA GLN A 372 -6.08 -30.33 32.77
C GLN A 372 -4.95 -29.40 32.34
N ASP A 373 -4.32 -28.69 33.28
CA ASP A 373 -3.26 -27.73 32.97
C ASP A 373 -2.05 -28.41 32.29
N ALA A 374 -1.65 -29.61 32.72
CA ALA A 374 -0.51 -30.32 32.12
C ALA A 374 -0.81 -30.87 30.72
N LYS A 375 -2.04 -31.38 30.47
CA LYS A 375 -2.45 -31.90 29.15
C LYS A 375 -2.66 -30.77 28.15
N ASP A 376 -3.26 -29.67 28.59
CA ASP A 376 -3.49 -28.48 27.78
C ASP A 376 -2.15 -27.83 27.42
N LEU A 377 -1.22 -27.71 28.38
CA LEU A 377 0.15 -27.22 28.12
C LEU A 377 0.93 -28.15 27.17
N LEU A 378 0.68 -29.46 27.22
CA LEU A 378 1.28 -30.46 26.34
C LEU A 378 0.78 -30.36 24.92
N LEU A 379 -0.53 -30.22 24.77
CA LEU A 379 -1.17 -30.01 23.48
C LEU A 379 -0.64 -28.71 22.86
N ASP A 380 -0.57 -27.66 23.68
CA ASP A 380 -0.07 -26.35 23.28
C ASP A 380 1.45 -26.36 22.95
N LEU A 381 2.25 -27.18 23.64
CA LEU A 381 3.64 -27.45 23.27
C LEU A 381 3.75 -28.17 21.93
N ARG A 382 2.92 -29.19 21.68
CA ARG A 382 2.91 -29.94 20.41
C ARG A 382 2.48 -29.07 19.23
N THR A 383 1.48 -28.22 19.40
CA THR A 383 1.02 -27.29 18.35
C THR A 383 2.06 -26.19 18.09
N THR A 384 2.62 -25.57 19.14
CA THR A 384 3.69 -24.56 19.02
C THR A 384 4.93 -25.16 18.35
N ARG A 385 5.23 -26.43 18.64
CA ARG A 385 6.30 -27.20 18.00
C ARG A 385 6.06 -27.43 16.51
N ALA A 386 4.88 -27.94 16.13
CA ALA A 386 4.55 -28.17 14.72
C ALA A 386 4.70 -26.88 13.90
N PHE A 387 4.18 -25.77 14.44
CA PHE A 387 4.32 -24.45 13.84
C PHE A 387 5.79 -24.02 13.68
N SER A 388 6.63 -24.22 14.69
CA SER A 388 8.06 -23.87 14.62
C SER A 388 8.88 -24.68 13.59
N GLN A 389 8.38 -25.84 13.17
CA GLN A 389 9.04 -26.75 12.24
C GLN A 389 8.55 -26.59 10.79
N GLN A 390 7.26 -26.29 10.59
CA GLN A 390 6.61 -26.28 9.28
C GLN A 390 7.17 -25.21 8.31
N GLU A 391 7.58 -24.04 8.79
CA GLU A 391 8.12 -22.97 7.91
C GLU A 391 9.60 -23.14 7.53
N VAL A 392 10.31 -24.13 8.10
CA VAL A 392 11.73 -24.39 7.76
C VAL A 392 11.86 -25.09 6.40
N GLU A 393 10.81 -25.76 5.95
CA GLU A 393 10.80 -26.49 4.67
C GLU A 393 10.46 -25.59 3.46
N ASP A 394 9.78 -24.45 3.68
CA ASP A 394 9.34 -23.52 2.61
C ASP A 394 10.41 -22.48 2.20
N LEU A 395 11.55 -22.39 2.90
CA LEU A 395 12.61 -21.41 2.62
C LEU A 395 13.95 -22.08 2.25
N GLY A 396 13.97 -22.73 1.10
CA GLY A 396 15.19 -23.14 0.42
C GLY A 396 15.93 -21.94 -0.18
N ALA A 397 16.66 -21.15 0.63
CA ALA A 397 17.65 -20.21 0.09
C ALA A 397 18.88 -19.92 0.97
N ASP A 398 18.95 -20.30 2.25
CA ASP A 398 20.20 -20.20 3.04
C ASP A 398 20.30 -21.34 4.08
N SER A 399 20.55 -22.55 3.57
CA SER A 399 20.43 -23.84 4.25
C SER A 399 21.43 -24.07 5.40
N LEU A 400 22.55 -23.33 5.46
CA LEU A 400 23.65 -23.69 6.39
C LEU A 400 23.54 -23.08 7.80
N LYS A 401 22.92 -21.90 7.95
CA LYS A 401 22.78 -21.23 9.27
C LYS A 401 21.45 -21.57 9.95
N ILE A 402 20.41 -21.83 9.14
CA ILE A 402 19.07 -22.22 9.59
C ILE A 402 19.08 -23.65 10.15
N SER A 403 19.90 -24.54 9.57
CA SER A 403 20.07 -25.94 10.00
C SER A 403 20.70 -26.07 11.39
N GLN A 404 21.69 -25.23 11.73
CA GLN A 404 22.29 -25.22 13.07
C GLN A 404 21.29 -24.80 14.16
N ILE A 405 20.39 -23.85 13.84
CA ILE A 405 19.33 -23.42 14.76
C ILE A 405 18.25 -24.52 14.86
N ALA A 406 17.90 -25.18 13.75
CA ALA A 406 16.93 -26.28 13.72
C ALA A 406 17.45 -27.50 14.51
N GLN A 407 18.75 -27.78 14.44
CA GLN A 407 19.41 -28.85 15.19
C GLN A 407 19.34 -28.59 16.70
N ARG A 408 19.48 -27.34 17.15
CA ARG A 408 19.29 -26.97 18.57
C ARG A 408 17.84 -27.13 19.02
N CYS A 409 16.85 -26.80 18.18
CA CYS A 409 15.45 -27.04 18.48
C CYS A 409 15.14 -28.55 18.60
N LYS A 410 15.76 -29.38 17.75
CA LYS A 410 15.63 -30.85 17.81
C LYS A 410 16.14 -31.41 19.13
N MET A 411 17.27 -30.94 19.64
CA MET A 411 17.82 -31.39 20.93
C MET A 411 16.89 -31.06 22.12
N VAL A 412 16.34 -29.85 22.17
CA VAL A 412 15.40 -29.45 23.24
C VAL A 412 14.10 -30.25 23.17
N LYS A 413 13.62 -30.52 21.95
CA LYS A 413 12.49 -31.42 21.67
C LYS A 413 12.75 -32.82 22.24
N ASP A 414 13.87 -33.42 21.90
CA ASP A 414 14.16 -34.82 22.25
C ASP A 414 14.32 -34.95 23.78
N ALA A 415 14.87 -33.92 24.44
CA ALA A 415 14.96 -33.86 25.90
C ALA A 415 13.59 -33.71 26.59
N ALA A 416 12.70 -32.87 26.05
CA ALA A 416 11.37 -32.64 26.61
C ALA A 416 10.46 -33.87 26.42
N ASP A 417 10.48 -34.51 25.25
CA ASP A 417 9.73 -35.74 24.97
C ASP A 417 10.19 -36.88 25.89
N ALA A 418 11.50 -37.04 26.10
CA ALA A 418 12.06 -38.03 27.03
C ALA A 418 11.67 -37.77 28.50
N MET A 419 11.63 -36.51 28.94
CA MET A 419 11.12 -36.18 30.28
C MET A 419 9.64 -36.51 30.44
N LEU A 420 8.85 -36.30 29.38
CA LEU A 420 7.41 -36.54 29.36
C LEU A 420 7.05 -38.01 29.54
N GLU A 421 7.73 -38.88 28.79
CA GLU A 421 7.56 -40.34 28.90
C GLU A 421 7.87 -40.81 30.33
N ARG A 422 8.87 -40.21 30.99
CA ARG A 422 9.23 -40.51 32.38
C ARG A 422 8.16 -40.04 33.39
N VAL A 423 7.45 -38.93 33.14
CA VAL A 423 6.34 -38.47 34.01
C VAL A 423 5.15 -39.42 33.93
N PHE A 424 4.74 -39.76 32.71
CA PHE A 424 3.62 -40.67 32.46
C PHE A 424 3.94 -42.07 32.98
N ALA A 425 5.15 -42.57 32.78
CA ALA A 425 5.58 -43.86 33.34
C ALA A 425 5.55 -43.84 34.88
N ALA A 426 5.98 -42.75 35.53
CA ALA A 426 5.93 -42.62 36.99
C ALA A 426 4.51 -42.46 37.55
N ASP A 427 3.58 -41.83 36.82
CA ASP A 427 2.17 -41.72 37.20
C ASP A 427 1.41 -43.02 36.95
N VAL A 428 1.68 -43.74 35.84
CA VAL A 428 1.16 -45.09 35.58
C VAL A 428 1.69 -46.07 36.63
N ALA A 429 2.99 -46.02 36.98
CA ALA A 429 3.55 -46.82 38.06
C ALA A 429 2.94 -46.47 39.43
N ARG A 430 2.66 -45.18 39.72
CA ARG A 430 1.98 -44.78 40.96
C ARG A 430 0.49 -45.14 40.97
N GLU A 431 -0.19 -45.16 39.83
CA GLU A 431 -1.59 -45.56 39.71
C GLU A 431 -1.75 -47.08 39.75
N ILE A 432 -0.79 -47.82 39.19
CA ILE A 432 -0.64 -49.27 39.34
C ILE A 432 -0.31 -49.59 40.80
N ALA A 433 0.65 -48.93 41.44
CA ALA A 433 0.96 -49.12 42.86
C ALA A 433 -0.20 -48.74 43.80
N ALA A 434 -0.98 -47.68 43.46
CA ALA A 434 -2.17 -47.29 44.22
C ALA A 434 -3.35 -48.25 44.01
N LYS A 435 -3.46 -48.90 42.85
CA LYS A 435 -4.44 -49.98 42.60
C LYS A 435 -3.98 -51.34 43.13
N GLN A 436 -2.67 -51.57 43.25
CA GLN A 436 -2.04 -52.77 43.80
C GLN A 436 -1.89 -52.76 45.33
N GLY A 437 -2.33 -51.69 46.01
CA GLY A 437 -2.54 -51.70 47.46
C GLY A 437 -3.60 -52.73 47.92
N GLU A 438 -4.29 -53.37 46.98
CA GLU A 438 -5.18 -54.49 47.23
C GLU A 438 -4.75 -55.71 46.41
N ARG A 439 -3.96 -56.59 47.04
CA ARG A 439 -3.50 -57.94 46.64
C ARG A 439 -2.20 -58.01 45.83
N GLY A 440 -1.24 -58.71 46.44
CA GLY A 440 0.10 -58.92 45.95
C GLY A 440 0.18 -59.85 44.74
N PHE A 441 1.07 -59.46 43.83
CA PHE A 441 1.64 -60.31 42.78
C PHE A 441 3.06 -59.78 42.48
N GLU A 442 4.06 -60.66 42.53
CA GLU A 442 5.45 -60.40 42.15
C GLU A 442 5.54 -60.22 40.62
N MET A 443 6.19 -59.16 40.16
CA MET A 443 6.45 -58.90 38.75
C MET A 443 7.95 -59.06 38.47
N ASP A 444 8.26 -59.80 37.42
CA ASP A 444 9.59 -60.33 37.11
C ASP A 444 10.65 -59.24 36.82
N VAL A 445 11.88 -59.50 37.27
CA VAL A 445 13.01 -58.53 37.37
C VAL A 445 13.68 -58.27 36.00
N GLU A 446 13.28 -59.00 34.97
CA GLU A 446 13.93 -58.97 33.65
C GLU A 446 13.44 -57.81 32.74
N ASP A 447 12.19 -57.36 32.88
CA ASP A 447 11.62 -56.25 32.09
C ASP A 447 12.09 -54.86 32.58
N THR A 448 12.46 -54.74 33.86
CA THR A 448 13.05 -53.52 34.43
C THR A 448 14.52 -53.35 34.04
N ARG A 449 15.19 -54.44 33.69
CA ARG A 449 16.60 -54.45 33.27
C ARG A 449 16.78 -53.93 31.84
N GLN A 450 15.87 -54.25 30.93
CA GLN A 450 15.88 -53.77 29.54
C GLN A 450 15.56 -52.27 29.41
N LEU A 451 14.82 -51.69 30.37
CA LEU A 451 14.58 -50.24 30.45
C LEU A 451 15.79 -49.45 30.97
N SER A 452 16.63 -50.07 31.82
CA SER A 452 17.79 -49.42 32.42
C SER A 452 19.01 -49.34 31.48
N THR A 453 19.11 -50.26 30.52
CA THR A 453 20.20 -50.30 29.52
C THR A 453 20.06 -49.21 28.44
N LEU A 454 18.83 -48.82 28.07
CA LEU A 454 18.56 -47.70 27.15
C LEU A 454 18.77 -46.31 27.79
N VAL A 455 18.75 -46.22 29.12
CA VAL A 455 19.03 -44.99 29.88
C VAL A 455 20.52 -44.63 29.86
N ALA A 456 21.42 -45.59 29.66
CA ALA A 456 22.86 -45.37 29.66
C ALA A 456 23.42 -44.73 28.36
N GLU A 457 22.67 -44.77 27.25
CA GLU A 457 23.18 -44.32 25.95
C GLU A 457 22.96 -42.82 25.64
N THR A 458 22.28 -42.04 26.50
CA THR A 458 21.84 -40.68 26.14
C THR A 458 22.34 -39.52 27.02
N GLU A 459 23.11 -39.77 28.08
CA GLU A 459 23.53 -38.71 29.04
C GLU A 459 24.85 -37.98 28.72
N PHE A 460 25.36 -38.06 27.48
CA PHE A 460 26.67 -37.50 27.12
C PHE A 460 26.65 -36.16 26.35
N ALA A 461 25.51 -35.63 25.94
CA ALA A 461 25.47 -34.58 24.90
C ALA A 461 24.99 -33.19 25.36
N SER A 462 25.73 -32.49 26.25
CA SER A 462 25.68 -31.01 26.19
C SER A 462 26.89 -30.23 26.72
N ASN A 463 27.83 -30.79 27.50
CA ASN A 463 28.92 -29.97 28.09
C ASN A 463 30.37 -30.46 27.87
N VAL A 464 30.62 -31.54 27.11
CA VAL A 464 31.98 -32.11 26.95
C VAL A 464 32.53 -32.04 25.52
N THR A 465 31.72 -31.71 24.51
CA THR A 465 32.15 -31.67 23.09
C THR A 465 33.20 -30.62 22.75
N GLY A 466 33.58 -29.74 23.68
CA GLY A 466 34.69 -28.81 23.49
C GLY A 466 36.05 -29.26 24.03
N ARG A 467 36.13 -30.31 24.87
CA ARG A 467 37.36 -30.55 25.66
C ARG A 467 37.93 -31.97 25.67
N ILE A 468 37.25 -32.95 25.07
CA ILE A 468 37.78 -34.34 24.97
C ILE A 468 37.75 -34.79 23.51
N GLN A 469 38.62 -34.19 22.71
CA GLN A 469 39.02 -34.72 21.40
C GLN A 469 40.38 -35.43 21.47
N GLY A 470 40.91 -35.69 22.68
CA GLY A 470 42.30 -36.13 22.85
C GLY A 470 42.54 -37.53 23.44
N LEU A 471 41.54 -38.26 23.94
CA LEU A 471 41.79 -39.49 24.70
C LEU A 471 40.81 -40.60 24.30
N GLY A 472 41.22 -41.40 23.31
CA GLY A 472 40.45 -42.56 22.86
C GLY A 472 40.44 -43.69 23.89
N ARG A 473 39.30 -43.93 24.54
CA ARG A 473 38.93 -45.20 25.20
C ARG A 473 37.40 -45.39 25.19
N THR A 474 36.98 -46.65 25.09
CA THR A 474 35.60 -47.12 24.92
C THR A 474 34.82 -47.21 26.25
N PRO A 475 33.47 -47.16 26.22
CA PRO A 475 32.63 -47.06 27.40
C PRO A 475 32.05 -48.43 27.78
N SER A 476 32.69 -49.18 28.68
CA SER A 476 32.11 -50.42 29.23
C SER A 476 32.27 -50.60 30.74
N MET A 477 32.74 -49.58 31.47
CA MET A 477 32.86 -49.65 32.93
C MET A 477 32.60 -48.28 33.54
N LEU A 478 31.37 -48.01 33.97
CA LEU A 478 31.05 -46.93 34.93
C LEU A 478 29.71 -47.27 35.62
N SER A 479 29.82 -47.84 36.81
CA SER A 479 28.71 -48.18 37.72
C SER A 479 28.42 -47.02 38.69
N ALA A 480 27.45 -47.22 39.58
CA ALA A 480 26.80 -46.33 40.54
C ALA A 480 27.62 -45.19 41.21
N GLU A 481 28.95 -45.24 41.23
CA GLU A 481 29.83 -44.15 41.71
C GLU A 481 29.65 -42.84 40.91
N ALA A 482 29.33 -42.91 39.61
CA ALA A 482 29.12 -41.73 38.79
C ALA A 482 27.86 -40.93 39.20
N MET A 483 26.78 -41.61 39.61
CA MET A 483 25.55 -40.96 40.07
C MET A 483 25.71 -40.28 41.44
N VAL A 484 26.52 -40.86 42.33
CA VAL A 484 26.84 -40.23 43.62
C VAL A 484 27.65 -38.95 43.39
N LYS A 485 28.62 -38.98 42.47
CA LYS A 485 29.41 -37.81 42.06
C LYS A 485 28.56 -36.70 41.44
N VAL A 486 27.58 -37.04 40.60
CA VAL A 486 26.66 -36.07 40.00
C VAL A 486 25.75 -35.44 41.06
N LYS A 487 25.31 -36.20 42.06
CA LYS A 487 24.51 -35.67 43.18
C LYS A 487 25.30 -34.68 44.03
N GLU A 488 26.58 -34.95 44.26
CA GLU A 488 27.52 -34.02 44.92
C GLU A 488 27.82 -32.79 44.06
N GLU A 489 28.03 -32.95 42.75
CA GLU A 489 28.31 -31.82 41.86
C GLU A 489 27.09 -30.92 41.63
N VAL A 490 25.88 -31.48 41.58
CA VAL A 490 24.62 -30.71 41.50
C VAL A 490 24.36 -30.00 42.82
N GLY A 491 24.61 -30.64 43.98
CA GLY A 491 24.56 -29.98 45.29
C GLY A 491 25.59 -28.85 45.40
N ALA A 492 26.82 -29.07 44.93
CA ALA A 492 27.87 -28.06 44.88
C ALA A 492 27.56 -26.93 43.86
N MET A 493 26.86 -27.24 42.77
CA MET A 493 26.38 -26.26 41.79
C MET A 493 25.21 -25.45 42.36
N GLU A 494 24.27 -26.06 43.06
CA GLU A 494 23.20 -25.36 43.78
C GLU A 494 23.80 -24.44 44.85
N GLU A 495 24.80 -24.88 45.60
CA GLU A 495 25.50 -24.07 46.59
C GLU A 495 26.35 -22.97 45.93
N ARG A 496 27.01 -23.24 44.79
CA ARG A 496 27.72 -22.21 43.99
C ARG A 496 26.77 -21.21 43.34
N VAL A 497 25.59 -21.64 42.91
CA VAL A 497 24.54 -20.78 42.36
C VAL A 497 23.91 -19.96 43.48
N ARG A 498 23.73 -20.53 44.69
CA ARG A 498 23.27 -19.82 45.89
C ARG A 498 24.29 -18.81 46.40
N GLN A 499 25.56 -19.20 46.48
CA GLN A 499 26.68 -18.32 46.78
C GLN A 499 26.88 -17.26 45.71
N MET A 500 26.74 -17.60 44.42
CA MET A 500 26.68 -16.60 43.36
C MET A 500 25.48 -15.70 43.58
N ARG A 501 24.28 -16.19 43.90
CA ARG A 501 23.08 -15.37 44.13
C ARG A 501 23.20 -14.47 45.37
N GLU A 502 23.95 -14.85 46.39
CA GLU A 502 24.21 -14.05 47.59
C GLU A 502 25.37 -13.05 47.39
N LYS A 503 26.44 -13.46 46.68
CA LYS A 503 27.59 -12.62 46.31
C LYS A 503 27.24 -11.63 45.19
N ASN A 504 26.31 -12.00 44.31
CA ASN A 504 25.74 -11.22 43.22
C ASN A 504 24.45 -10.48 43.62
N GLY A 505 23.76 -10.92 44.68
CA GLY A 505 22.52 -10.34 45.16
C GLY A 505 22.66 -8.93 45.73
N ARG A 506 23.89 -8.47 45.98
CA ARG A 506 24.17 -7.09 46.40
C ARG A 506 24.80 -6.20 45.31
N ASN A 507 25.32 -6.76 44.22
CA ASN A 507 26.16 -5.99 43.27
C ASN A 507 25.77 -6.07 41.77
N TRP A 508 24.72 -6.80 41.36
CA TRP A 508 24.33 -6.83 39.93
C TRP A 508 23.46 -5.65 39.48
N THR A 509 23.02 -4.82 40.43
CA THR A 509 22.16 -3.68 40.15
C THR A 509 22.91 -2.35 39.97
N THR A 510 24.21 -2.28 40.25
CA THR A 510 24.92 -0.99 40.35
C THR A 510 25.96 -0.66 39.28
N GLU A 511 26.33 -1.55 38.35
CA GLU A 511 27.46 -1.25 37.43
C GLU A 511 27.26 -1.52 35.93
N PHE A 512 26.06 -1.88 35.45
CA PHE A 512 25.79 -1.76 34.01
C PHE A 512 25.18 -0.38 33.74
N PRO A 513 25.93 0.58 33.17
CA PRO A 513 25.36 1.87 32.80
C PRO A 513 24.22 1.60 31.81
N TRP A 514 22.99 1.88 32.23
CA TRP A 514 21.76 1.69 31.45
C TRP A 514 21.86 2.33 30.05
N ARG A 515 22.69 3.38 29.91
CA ARG A 515 23.04 4.08 28.68
C ARG A 515 23.65 3.17 27.60
N ARG A 516 24.32 2.08 27.99
CA ARG A 516 24.91 1.09 27.07
C ARG A 516 23.94 -0.03 26.70
N ASN A 517 22.91 -0.27 27.51
CA ASN A 517 21.99 -1.38 27.30
C ASN A 517 20.87 -0.99 26.33
N ARG A 518 21.00 -1.46 25.08
CA ARG A 518 20.02 -1.22 24.01
C ARG A 518 18.58 -1.56 24.39
N ALA A 519 18.35 -2.66 25.12
CA ALA A 519 17.00 -3.11 25.49
C ALA A 519 16.37 -2.26 26.61
N VAL A 520 17.19 -1.70 27.50
CA VAL A 520 16.71 -0.75 28.52
C VAL A 520 16.39 0.60 27.89
N LEU A 521 17.28 1.09 27.02
CA LEU A 521 17.09 2.34 26.30
C LEU A 521 15.82 2.33 25.43
N ASP A 522 15.58 1.23 24.72
CA ASP A 522 14.38 1.05 23.90
C ASP A 522 13.09 1.08 24.73
N ARG A 523 13.08 0.44 25.91
CA ARG A 523 11.97 0.53 26.87
C ARG A 523 11.75 1.94 27.39
N MET A 524 12.81 2.69 27.69
CA MET A 524 12.72 4.09 28.14
C MET A 524 12.18 5.01 27.04
N ILE A 525 12.56 4.78 25.78
CA ILE A 525 12.01 5.51 24.62
C ILE A 525 10.51 5.25 24.50
N PHE A 526 10.08 3.99 24.59
CA PHE A 526 8.66 3.63 24.56
C PHE A 526 7.86 4.30 25.69
N GLN A 527 8.36 4.24 26.93
CA GLN A 527 7.71 4.89 28.08
C GLN A 527 7.62 6.41 27.92
N THR A 528 8.68 7.05 27.43
CA THR A 528 8.69 8.51 27.20
C THR A 528 7.65 8.90 26.14
N ASN A 529 7.54 8.12 25.05
CA ASN A 529 6.52 8.34 24.02
C ASN A 529 5.10 8.10 24.56
N LEU A 530 4.90 7.08 25.40
CA LEU A 530 3.60 6.81 26.02
C LEU A 530 3.17 7.98 26.92
N LEU A 531 4.07 8.47 27.78
CA LEU A 531 3.79 9.63 28.63
C LEU A 531 3.51 10.88 27.79
N ALA A 532 4.30 11.14 26.75
CA ALA A 532 4.09 12.30 25.87
C ALA A 532 2.73 12.26 25.16
N ALA A 533 2.32 11.07 24.69
CA ALA A 533 1.01 10.88 24.11
C ALA A 533 -0.09 11.13 25.16
N LEU A 534 0.00 10.53 26.35
CA LEU A 534 -0.99 10.69 27.42
C LEU A 534 -1.15 12.16 27.84
N THR A 535 -0.06 12.88 28.09
CA THR A 535 -0.12 14.30 28.45
C THR A 535 -0.71 15.14 27.33
N SER A 536 -0.39 14.82 26.08
CA SER A 536 -0.94 15.51 24.93
C SER A 536 -2.44 15.27 24.78
N PHE A 537 -2.92 14.03 24.92
CA PHE A 537 -4.35 13.70 24.81
C PHE A 537 -5.18 14.36 25.90
N VAL A 538 -4.66 14.38 27.13
CA VAL A 538 -5.29 15.09 28.25
C VAL A 538 -5.38 16.60 27.94
N GLY A 539 -4.31 17.21 27.41
CA GLY A 539 -4.34 18.61 26.98
C GLY A 539 -5.34 18.88 25.85
N THR A 540 -5.39 18.02 24.84
CA THR A 540 -6.38 18.11 23.75
C THR A 540 -7.81 17.97 24.28
N ALA A 541 -8.07 17.08 25.23
CA ALA A 541 -9.39 16.93 25.85
C ALA A 541 -9.83 18.21 26.56
N PHE A 542 -8.95 18.86 27.33
CA PHE A 542 -9.25 20.16 27.93
C PHE A 542 -9.53 21.24 26.87
N ALA A 543 -8.80 21.24 25.76
CA ALA A 543 -9.04 22.15 24.64
C ALA A 543 -10.38 21.90 23.93
N MET A 544 -10.84 20.66 23.86
CA MET A 544 -12.19 20.34 23.35
C MET A 544 -13.27 20.78 24.33
N VAL A 545 -13.09 20.51 25.63
CA VAL A 545 -14.06 20.92 26.67
C VAL A 545 -14.24 22.44 26.71
N GLN A 546 -13.16 23.23 26.66
CA GLN A 546 -13.29 24.70 26.60
C GLN A 546 -14.06 25.16 25.35
N THR A 547 -13.86 24.51 24.20
CA THR A 547 -14.51 24.90 22.94
C THR A 547 -16.00 24.55 22.98
N GLU A 548 -16.36 23.41 23.55
CA GLU A 548 -17.77 23.03 23.76
C GLU A 548 -18.49 23.91 24.77
N LEU A 549 -17.79 24.38 25.82
CA LEU A 549 -18.36 25.37 26.75
C LEU A 549 -18.64 26.69 26.02
N VAL A 550 -17.73 27.14 25.16
CA VAL A 550 -17.93 28.32 24.33
C VAL A 550 -19.12 28.17 23.37
N TYR A 551 -19.28 27.00 22.75
CA TYR A 551 -20.44 26.72 21.88
C TYR A 551 -21.77 26.61 22.62
N ARG A 552 -21.76 26.49 23.95
CA ARG A 552 -22.95 26.56 24.82
C ARG A 552 -23.21 27.96 25.37
N ASP A 553 -22.65 28.99 24.71
CA ASP A 553 -22.77 30.40 25.07
C ASP A 553 -22.26 30.78 26.47
N TYR A 554 -21.31 30.03 27.02
CA TYR A 554 -20.58 30.50 28.20
C TYR A 554 -19.67 31.68 27.82
N LEU A 555 -19.64 32.70 28.69
CA LEU A 555 -18.71 33.83 28.55
C LEU A 555 -17.27 33.35 28.59
N VAL A 556 -16.39 33.98 27.80
CA VAL A 556 -15.01 33.51 27.64
C VAL A 556 -14.19 33.64 28.92
N ASP A 557 -14.53 34.62 29.77
CA ASP A 557 -13.90 34.85 31.07
C ASP A 557 -14.42 33.92 32.18
N HIS A 558 -15.30 32.97 31.85
CA HIS A 558 -15.85 32.05 32.83
C HIS A 558 -14.73 31.22 33.47
N PRO A 559 -14.67 31.09 34.81
CA PRO A 559 -13.54 30.49 35.51
C PRO A 559 -13.25 29.04 35.09
N THR A 560 -14.27 28.28 34.68
CA THR A 560 -14.08 26.92 34.19
C THR A 560 -13.32 26.86 32.86
N ILE A 561 -13.55 27.83 31.96
CA ILE A 561 -12.84 27.92 30.67
C ILE A 561 -11.37 28.28 30.93
N GLU A 562 -11.12 29.24 31.81
CA GLU A 562 -9.76 29.63 32.19
C GLU A 562 -8.97 28.51 32.88
N VAL A 563 -9.61 27.72 33.76
CA VAL A 563 -9.00 26.51 34.33
C VAL A 563 -8.66 25.49 33.25
N CYS A 564 -9.55 25.26 32.28
CA CYS A 564 -9.28 24.37 31.14
C CYS A 564 -8.09 24.86 30.29
N LYS A 565 -8.00 26.18 30.02
CA LYS A 565 -6.86 26.79 29.32
C LYS A 565 -5.55 26.57 30.08
N ALA A 566 -5.55 26.83 31.40
CA ALA A 566 -4.37 26.63 32.25
C ALA A 566 -3.90 25.16 32.29
N LEU A 567 -4.84 24.22 32.39
CA LEU A 567 -4.54 22.78 32.36
C LEU A 567 -4.00 22.35 30.99
N ASN A 568 -4.56 22.86 29.89
CA ASN A 568 -4.04 22.61 28.55
C ASN A 568 -2.62 23.16 28.37
N SER A 569 -2.32 24.35 28.90
CA SER A 569 -0.96 24.91 28.91
C SER A 569 0.01 24.05 29.72
N ALA A 570 -0.37 23.61 30.93
CA ALA A 570 0.46 22.74 31.75
C ALA A 570 0.77 21.39 31.06
N CYS A 571 -0.24 20.76 30.46
CA CYS A 571 -0.09 19.55 29.66
C CYS A 571 0.80 19.76 28.44
N THR A 572 0.70 20.92 27.79
CA THR A 572 1.54 21.28 26.64
C THR A 572 3.01 21.39 27.05
N VAL A 573 3.33 22.10 28.13
CA VAL A 573 4.70 22.20 28.67
C VAL A 573 5.27 20.82 29.01
N ALA A 574 4.49 19.97 29.69
CA ALA A 574 4.90 18.60 30.00
C ALA A 574 5.22 17.80 28.72
N THR A 575 4.39 17.96 27.67
CA THR A 575 4.59 17.29 26.39
C THR A 575 5.88 17.76 25.70
N LEU A 576 6.19 19.06 25.72
CA LEU A 576 7.43 19.60 25.14
C LEU A 576 8.68 19.06 25.83
N VAL A 577 8.67 18.97 27.17
CA VAL A 577 9.78 18.38 27.95
C VAL A 577 9.98 16.91 27.60
N LEU A 578 8.89 16.15 27.46
CA LEU A 578 8.93 14.73 27.09
C LEU A 578 9.40 14.52 25.64
N LEU A 579 9.04 15.40 24.71
CA LEU A 579 9.55 15.38 23.34
C LEU A 579 11.06 15.62 23.30
N TYR A 580 11.54 16.64 24.00
CA TYR A 580 12.98 16.87 24.12
C TYR A 580 13.71 15.64 24.70
N ARG A 581 13.16 15.03 25.75
CA ARG A 581 13.69 13.78 26.34
C ARG A 581 13.70 12.63 25.33
N TYR A 582 12.64 12.47 24.54
CA TYR A 582 12.57 11.45 23.49
C TYR A 582 13.70 11.62 22.48
N TYR A 583 13.92 12.83 21.96
CA TYR A 583 14.99 13.10 21.00
C TYR A 583 16.37 12.84 21.59
N TRP A 584 16.60 13.25 22.83
CA TRP A 584 17.84 12.96 23.54
C TRP A 584 18.11 11.45 23.66
N LEU A 585 17.08 10.65 24.01
CA LEU A 585 17.18 9.19 24.07
C LEU A 585 17.37 8.55 22.69
N SER A 586 16.73 9.10 21.66
CA SER A 586 16.87 8.65 20.27
C SER A 586 18.28 8.86 19.74
N THR A 587 18.89 10.03 19.99
CA THR A 587 20.28 10.31 19.65
C THR A 587 21.23 9.33 20.35
N LEU A 588 21.01 9.06 21.65
CA LEU A 588 21.77 8.05 22.38
C LEU A 588 21.62 6.65 21.75
N PHE A 589 20.40 6.28 21.35
CA PHE A 589 20.12 4.99 20.74
C PHE A 589 20.83 4.84 19.38
N SER A 590 20.82 5.89 18.56
CA SER A 590 21.55 5.90 17.28
C SER A 590 23.07 5.78 17.47
N ARG A 591 23.64 6.40 18.51
CA ARG A 591 25.08 6.27 18.85
C ARG A 591 25.42 4.85 19.29
N VAL A 592 24.62 4.25 20.17
CA VAL A 592 24.78 2.85 20.60
C VAL A 592 24.67 1.89 19.41
N GLN A 593 23.71 2.11 18.52
CA GLN A 593 23.56 1.30 17.32
C GLN A 593 24.76 1.46 16.36
N SER A 594 25.29 2.68 16.19
CA SER A 594 26.47 2.94 15.38
C SER A 594 27.72 2.26 15.95
N HIS A 595 27.89 2.28 17.27
CA HIS A 595 28.95 1.55 17.95
C HIS A 595 28.87 0.04 17.68
N LEU A 596 27.68 -0.55 17.81
CA LEU A 596 27.47 -1.98 17.57
C LEU A 596 27.61 -2.38 16.09
N GLN A 597 27.26 -1.50 15.15
CA GLN A 597 27.30 -1.78 13.71
C GLN A 597 28.66 -1.52 13.07
N ARG A 598 29.28 -0.39 13.43
CA ARG A 598 30.47 0.16 12.74
C ARG A 598 31.71 0.11 13.62
N GLY A 599 31.60 -0.29 14.89
CA GLY A 599 32.72 -0.27 15.84
C GLY A 599 33.18 1.14 16.23
N SER A 600 32.38 2.19 15.96
CA SER A 600 32.74 3.57 16.31
C SER A 600 32.86 3.74 17.82
N GLN A 601 33.76 4.59 18.32
CA GLN A 601 33.84 4.86 19.77
C GLN A 601 32.48 5.33 20.32
N LEU A 602 32.07 4.76 21.45
CA LEU A 602 30.79 5.08 22.09
C LEU A 602 30.95 6.28 23.01
N ASP A 603 30.39 7.42 22.63
CA ASP A 603 30.22 8.57 23.51
C ASP A 603 28.84 8.56 24.16
N GLU A 604 28.82 8.30 25.47
CA GLU A 604 27.61 8.22 26.30
C GLU A 604 27.02 9.59 26.66
N ARG A 605 27.81 10.67 26.52
CA ARG A 605 27.38 12.02 26.87
C ARG A 605 26.80 12.71 25.63
N VAL A 606 25.48 12.65 25.50
CA VAL A 606 24.76 13.37 24.46
C VAL A 606 24.69 14.85 24.84
N GLY A 607 25.48 15.68 24.17
CA GLY A 607 25.42 17.14 24.31
C GLY A 607 24.15 17.73 23.71
N HIS A 608 23.63 18.78 24.34
CA HIS A 608 22.41 19.47 23.93
C HIS A 608 22.46 19.99 22.49
N ALA A 609 23.62 20.49 22.05
CA ALA A 609 23.82 20.99 20.68
C ALA A 609 23.51 19.93 19.61
N SER A 610 23.84 18.66 19.86
CA SER A 610 23.58 17.57 18.91
C SER A 610 22.10 17.18 18.79
N VAL A 611 21.29 17.54 19.79
CA VAL A 611 19.84 17.33 19.79
C VAL A 611 19.15 18.53 19.12
N LEU A 612 19.59 19.74 19.44
CA LEU A 612 19.04 20.99 18.88
C LEU A 612 19.37 21.19 17.39
N SER A 613 20.38 20.50 16.86
CA SER A 613 20.68 20.51 15.42
C SER A 613 19.70 19.71 14.57
N ASP A 614 18.86 18.86 15.17
CA ASP A 614 17.87 18.08 14.42
C ASP A 614 16.66 18.96 14.07
N ALA A 615 16.46 19.24 12.77
CA ALA A 615 15.35 20.06 12.29
C ALA A 615 13.97 19.44 12.61
N THR A 616 13.89 18.12 12.75
CA THR A 616 12.62 17.44 13.05
C THR A 616 12.12 17.74 14.46
N LEU A 617 13.02 17.95 15.42
CA LEU A 617 12.69 18.37 16.78
C LEU A 617 11.94 19.70 16.76
N TRP A 618 12.44 20.70 16.03
CA TRP A 618 11.84 22.03 16.00
C TRP A 618 10.45 22.05 15.36
N ILE A 619 10.24 21.26 14.31
CA ILE A 619 8.93 21.11 13.68
C ILE A 619 7.93 20.51 14.67
N GLU A 620 8.33 19.48 15.42
CA GLU A 620 7.46 18.83 16.41
C GLU A 620 7.22 19.71 17.64
N LEU A 621 8.24 20.43 18.10
CA LEU A 621 8.10 21.40 19.18
C LEU A 621 7.14 22.52 18.77
N LEU A 622 7.24 23.06 17.55
CA LEU A 622 6.31 24.07 17.05
C LEU A 622 4.88 23.54 17.02
N LEU A 623 4.65 22.38 16.41
CA LEU A 623 3.32 21.77 16.31
C LEU A 623 2.70 21.49 17.70
N CYS A 624 3.51 20.99 18.64
CA CYS A 624 3.03 20.69 19.99
C CYS A 624 2.99 21.92 20.90
N ALA A 625 3.70 23.01 20.61
CA ALA A 625 3.71 24.22 21.43
C ALA A 625 2.52 25.13 21.17
N VAL A 626 1.95 25.11 19.96
CA VAL A 626 0.78 25.94 19.62
C VAL A 626 -0.43 25.49 20.44
N HIS A 627 -0.92 26.39 21.29
CA HIS A 627 -2.14 26.30 22.09
C HIS A 627 -2.54 27.70 22.54
N LEU A 628 -3.75 27.83 23.09
CA LEU A 628 -4.23 29.07 23.67
C LEU A 628 -3.88 29.12 25.17
N PRO A 629 -3.07 30.08 25.64
CA PRO A 629 -2.78 30.26 27.06
C PRO A 629 -3.96 30.89 27.82
N PRO A 630 -4.01 30.76 29.16
CA PRO A 630 -5.05 31.43 29.96
C PRO A 630 -5.02 32.94 29.75
N THR A 631 -6.17 33.60 29.91
CA THR A 631 -6.45 35.04 29.71
C THR A 631 -6.34 35.55 28.28
N PHE A 632 -5.83 34.74 27.34
CA PHE A 632 -5.69 35.13 25.94
C PHE A 632 -6.86 34.59 25.12
N THR A 633 -7.44 35.46 24.31
CA THR A 633 -8.55 35.17 23.39
C THR A 633 -8.35 36.04 22.15
N PHE A 634 -8.74 35.54 20.98
CA PHE A 634 -8.68 36.34 19.76
C PHE A 634 -9.76 35.88 18.77
N GLU A 635 -10.18 36.79 17.90
CA GLU A 635 -11.13 36.52 16.82
C GLU A 635 -10.45 36.85 15.49
N LEU A 636 -10.56 35.95 14.51
CA LEU A 636 -9.92 36.06 13.21
C LEU A 636 -11.00 36.18 12.12
N PRO A 637 -11.18 37.35 11.50
CA PRO A 637 -12.10 37.50 10.38
C PRO A 637 -11.45 37.02 9.08
N LEU A 638 -12.13 36.11 8.39
CA LEU A 638 -11.79 35.63 7.06
C LEU A 638 -12.91 36.04 6.09
N SER A 639 -12.56 36.78 5.05
CA SER A 639 -13.48 37.11 3.97
C SER A 639 -13.56 35.93 3.00
N ASN A 640 -14.73 35.29 2.91
CA ASN A 640 -15.04 34.27 1.91
C ASN A 640 -15.81 34.96 0.78
N LEU A 641 -15.07 35.50 -0.19
CA LEU A 641 -15.65 36.18 -1.36
C LEU A 641 -16.64 37.28 -0.92
N ASP A 642 -17.95 37.02 -1.01
CA ASP A 642 -19.02 38.00 -0.78
C ASP A 642 -19.47 38.12 0.70
N TYR A 643 -19.05 37.19 1.57
CA TYR A 643 -19.43 37.19 2.99
C TYR A 643 -18.23 37.01 3.92
N VAL A 644 -18.39 37.44 5.18
CA VAL A 644 -17.31 37.43 6.18
C VAL A 644 -17.61 36.38 7.25
N VAL A 645 -16.65 35.48 7.48
CA VAL A 645 -16.71 34.50 8.57
C VAL A 645 -15.70 34.87 9.63
N VAL A 646 -16.16 35.10 10.86
CA VAL A 646 -15.29 35.39 12.00
C VAL A 646 -15.08 34.11 12.78
N TYR A 647 -13.86 33.61 12.80
CA TYR A 647 -13.50 32.40 13.56
C TYR A 647 -12.94 32.78 14.92
N ARG A 648 -13.24 31.96 15.91
CA ARG A 648 -12.75 32.16 17.27
C ARG A 648 -11.46 31.40 17.53
N GLY A 649 -10.52 32.04 18.23
CA GLY A 649 -9.19 31.50 18.53
C GLY A 649 -9.22 30.18 19.31
N GLU A 650 -10.17 30.01 20.23
CA GLU A 650 -10.40 28.76 20.97
C GLU A 650 -10.64 27.58 20.03
N ALA A 651 -11.48 27.75 19.01
CA ALA A 651 -11.80 26.71 18.04
C ALA A 651 -10.60 26.40 17.13
N ILE A 652 -9.93 27.45 16.59
CA ILE A 652 -8.75 27.29 15.73
C ILE A 652 -7.63 26.57 16.48
N MET A 653 -7.30 27.04 17.68
CA MET A 653 -6.23 26.46 18.50
C MET A 653 -6.60 25.07 19.00
N CYS A 654 -7.88 24.78 19.22
CA CYS A 654 -8.34 23.42 19.49
C CYS A 654 -8.08 22.50 18.30
N CYS A 655 -8.40 22.92 17.07
CA CYS A 655 -8.09 22.13 15.86
C CYS A 655 -6.59 21.85 15.75
N VAL A 656 -5.73 22.84 15.99
CA VAL A 656 -4.27 22.63 16.02
C VAL A 656 -3.85 21.67 17.14
N ASN A 657 -4.44 21.77 18.32
CA ASN A 657 -4.15 20.87 19.45
C ASN A 657 -4.53 19.42 19.12
N THR A 658 -5.63 19.20 18.38
CA THR A 658 -6.04 17.85 17.97
C THR A 658 -5.07 17.19 16.98
N LEU A 659 -4.26 17.97 16.23
CA LEU A 659 -3.21 17.41 15.36
C LEU A 659 -2.20 16.55 16.13
N ARG A 660 -2.04 16.78 17.44
CA ARG A 660 -1.12 16.02 18.30
C ARG A 660 -1.48 14.53 18.43
N ILE A 661 -2.63 14.10 17.89
CA ILE A 661 -3.02 12.69 17.74
C ILE A 661 -1.94 11.84 17.04
N TYR A 662 -1.07 12.44 16.21
CA TYR A 662 0.05 11.73 15.58
C TYR A 662 1.01 11.07 16.60
N LEU A 663 1.07 11.55 17.84
CA LEU A 663 1.86 10.94 18.92
C LEU A 663 1.35 9.54 19.26
N LEU A 664 0.05 9.28 19.11
CA LEU A 664 -0.53 7.95 19.28
C LEU A 664 0.05 6.95 18.29
N TRP A 665 0.23 7.36 17.03
CA TRP A 665 0.84 6.52 16.02
C TRP A 665 2.27 6.09 16.41
N ARG A 666 3.04 6.95 17.09
CA ARG A 666 4.38 6.57 17.61
C ARG A 666 4.29 5.48 18.66
N VAL A 667 3.35 5.60 19.59
CA VAL A 667 3.14 4.61 20.65
C VAL A 667 2.67 3.29 20.04
N MET A 668 1.70 3.33 19.12
CA MET A 668 1.20 2.14 18.41
C MET A 668 2.30 1.44 17.61
N ALA A 669 3.07 2.18 16.80
CA ALA A 669 4.19 1.60 16.06
C ALA A 669 5.26 1.03 17.00
N GLY A 670 5.57 1.73 18.10
CA GLY A 670 6.47 1.26 19.14
C GLY A 670 5.98 -0.04 19.78
N TYR A 671 4.69 -0.13 20.10
CA TYR A 671 4.05 -1.30 20.68
C TYR A 671 4.11 -2.50 19.72
N ILE A 672 3.67 -2.33 18.47
CA ILE A 672 3.70 -3.39 17.44
C ILE A 672 5.12 -3.93 17.26
N LEU A 673 6.11 -3.04 17.19
CA LEU A 673 7.50 -3.44 17.04
C LEU A 673 8.08 -4.03 18.33
N SER A 674 7.55 -3.70 19.52
CA SER A 674 8.05 -4.23 20.81
C SER A 674 7.68 -5.71 21.01
N GLN A 675 6.61 -6.17 20.35
CA GLN A 675 6.18 -7.57 20.32
C GLN A 675 7.14 -8.47 19.52
N LEU A 676 8.12 -7.90 18.82
CA LEU A 676 9.09 -8.63 18.00
C LEU A 676 10.36 -8.94 18.81
N PRO A 677 10.64 -10.22 19.12
CA PRO A 677 11.82 -10.58 19.89
C PRO A 677 13.08 -10.30 19.07
N ARG A 678 14.13 -9.77 19.73
CA ARG A 678 15.45 -9.52 19.13
C ARG A 678 15.43 -8.75 17.79
N ARG A 679 14.40 -7.91 17.56
CA ARG A 679 14.14 -7.20 16.30
C ARG A 679 15.38 -6.53 15.68
N HIS A 680 16.19 -5.88 16.51
CA HIS A 680 17.38 -5.17 16.03
C HIS A 680 18.47 -6.11 15.53
N THR A 681 18.59 -7.31 16.09
CA THR A 681 19.55 -8.33 15.62
C THR A 681 19.10 -8.91 14.28
N VAL A 682 17.80 -9.21 14.14
CA VAL A 682 17.27 -9.69 12.85
C VAL A 682 17.39 -8.61 11.78
N SER A 683 17.03 -7.36 12.10
CA SER A 683 17.20 -6.20 11.21
C SER A 683 18.64 -6.01 10.72
N LEU A 684 19.63 -6.29 11.58
CA LEU A 684 21.05 -6.25 11.22
C LEU A 684 21.42 -7.38 10.25
N LEU A 685 20.94 -8.60 10.50
CA LEU A 685 21.26 -9.78 9.70
C LEU A 685 20.62 -9.73 8.32
N THR A 686 19.34 -9.34 8.26
CA THR A 686 18.58 -9.28 7.00
C THR A 686 18.77 -7.97 6.24
N ARG A 687 19.47 -7.00 6.85
CA ARG A 687 19.63 -5.62 6.33
C ARG A 687 18.30 -4.90 6.05
N VAL A 688 17.20 -5.37 6.64
CA VAL A 688 15.88 -4.76 6.53
C VAL A 688 15.70 -3.75 7.66
N LYS A 689 15.26 -2.53 7.32
CA LYS A 689 14.93 -1.50 8.32
C LYS A 689 13.54 -1.77 8.89
N LEU A 690 13.45 -2.30 10.11
CA LEU A 690 12.20 -2.51 10.85
C LEU A 690 11.67 -1.19 11.41
N GLY A 691 11.19 -0.30 10.53
CA GLY A 691 10.67 1.02 10.87
C GLY A 691 9.15 1.06 11.03
N LYS A 692 8.60 2.29 11.10
CA LYS A 692 7.14 2.54 11.21
C LYS A 692 6.36 1.93 10.03
N PHE A 693 6.91 1.97 8.81
CA PHE A 693 6.27 1.40 7.63
C PHE A 693 6.15 -0.14 7.70
N PHE A 694 7.17 -0.82 8.24
CA PHE A 694 7.10 -2.25 8.52
C PHE A 694 5.99 -2.58 9.52
N ALA A 695 5.80 -1.72 10.54
CA ALA A 695 4.71 -1.88 11.51
C ALA A 695 3.31 -1.74 10.86
N ILE A 696 3.14 -0.81 9.91
CA ILE A 696 1.91 -0.66 9.11
C ILE A 696 1.63 -1.93 8.32
N LYS A 697 2.62 -2.42 7.55
CA LYS A 697 2.50 -3.66 6.78
C LYS A 697 2.11 -4.84 7.67
N LYS A 698 2.73 -4.95 8.85
CA LYS A 698 2.41 -6.01 9.82
C LYS A 698 0.98 -5.90 10.34
N LEU A 699 0.48 -4.70 10.58
CA LEU A 699 -0.91 -4.47 11.02
C LEU A 699 -1.92 -4.83 9.92
N LEU A 700 -1.63 -4.43 8.68
CA LEU A 700 -2.54 -4.56 7.54
C LEU A 700 -2.53 -5.93 6.87
N ASN A 701 -1.46 -6.72 6.99
CA ASN A 701 -1.39 -8.09 6.48
C ASN A 701 -1.80 -9.14 7.55
N GLY A 702 -2.41 -8.71 8.67
CA GLY A 702 -2.95 -9.61 9.69
C GLY A 702 -4.43 -9.93 9.49
N TRP A 703 -4.93 -10.96 10.17
CA TRP A 703 -6.35 -11.36 10.14
C TRP A 703 -7.33 -10.27 10.62
N ASN A 704 -6.89 -9.43 11.55
CA ASN A 704 -7.69 -8.32 12.09
C ASN A 704 -7.53 -7.02 11.29
N SER A 705 -6.91 -7.07 10.10
CA SER A 705 -6.64 -5.89 9.26
C SER A 705 -7.90 -5.09 8.96
N LEU A 706 -8.97 -5.76 8.55
CA LEU A 706 -10.28 -5.16 8.26
C LEU A 706 -10.80 -4.38 9.48
N LEU A 707 -10.74 -4.98 10.66
CA LEU A 707 -11.17 -4.34 11.90
C LEU A 707 -10.31 -3.10 12.22
N TYR A 708 -9.00 -3.19 12.05
CA TYR A 708 -8.11 -2.03 12.26
C TYR A 708 -8.40 -0.88 11.30
N ILE A 709 -8.69 -1.18 10.02
CA ILE A 709 -9.03 -0.17 9.01
C ILE A 709 -10.37 0.48 9.34
N VAL A 710 -11.40 -0.30 9.69
CA VAL A 710 -12.73 0.23 10.04
C VAL A 710 -12.66 1.09 11.30
N VAL A 711 -11.96 0.64 12.34
CA VAL A 711 -11.77 1.44 13.57
C VAL A 711 -10.99 2.72 13.27
N PHE A 712 -9.93 2.64 12.46
CA PHE A 712 -9.17 3.81 12.06
C PHE A 712 -10.04 4.81 11.28
N TRP A 713 -10.85 4.33 10.34
CA TRP A 713 -11.77 5.16 9.56
C TRP A 713 -12.84 5.80 10.45
N ALA A 714 -13.45 5.04 11.36
CA ALA A 714 -14.42 5.60 12.32
C ALA A 714 -13.80 6.72 13.18
N LEU A 715 -12.56 6.53 13.66
CA LEU A 715 -11.84 7.54 14.43
C LEU A 715 -11.50 8.79 13.60
N THR A 716 -11.09 8.64 12.34
CA THR A 716 -10.83 9.79 11.46
C THR A 716 -12.11 10.52 11.09
N THR A 717 -13.23 9.82 10.91
CA THR A 717 -14.56 10.44 10.72
C THR A 717 -14.94 11.30 11.93
N VAL A 718 -14.77 10.81 13.16
CA VAL A 718 -15.04 11.61 14.37
C VAL A 718 -14.14 12.84 14.45
N PHE A 719 -12.86 12.68 14.14
CA PHE A 719 -11.90 13.78 14.12
C PHE A 719 -12.27 14.86 13.10
N PHE A 720 -12.56 14.47 11.85
CA PHE A 720 -12.93 15.43 10.81
C PHE A 720 -14.32 16.04 11.05
N ALA A 721 -15.25 15.32 11.67
CA ALA A 721 -16.55 15.89 12.07
C ALA A 721 -16.39 17.05 13.06
N TYR A 722 -15.47 16.92 14.02
CA TYR A 722 -15.17 18.02 14.95
C TYR A 722 -14.57 19.22 14.21
N TRP A 723 -13.64 18.98 13.27
CA TRP A 723 -13.06 20.04 12.44
C TRP A 723 -14.09 20.72 11.53
N PHE A 724 -15.01 19.93 10.96
CA PHE A 724 -16.08 20.43 10.12
C PHE A 724 -17.00 21.36 10.91
N ARG A 725 -17.43 20.93 12.10
CA ARG A 725 -18.23 21.77 13.01
C ARG A 725 -17.48 23.05 13.38
N ALA A 726 -16.20 22.96 13.73
CA ALA A 726 -15.39 24.14 14.04
C ALA A 726 -15.20 25.09 12.85
N GLY A 727 -15.21 24.57 11.62
CA GLY A 727 -15.14 25.36 10.41
C GLY A 727 -16.46 25.98 9.97
N GLU A 728 -17.60 25.46 10.42
CA GLU A 728 -18.93 25.97 10.07
C GLU A 728 -19.47 26.99 11.07
N VAL A 729 -19.04 26.93 12.34
CA VAL A 729 -19.48 27.85 13.40
C VAL A 729 -18.84 29.23 13.23
N THR A 730 -19.66 30.27 13.15
CA THR A 730 -19.22 31.67 13.12
C THR A 730 -19.32 32.32 14.51
N SER A 731 -18.34 33.14 14.86
CA SER A 731 -18.31 33.84 16.15
C SER A 731 -19.42 34.89 16.27
N CYS A 732 -19.83 35.50 15.15
CA CYS A 732 -20.79 36.61 15.15
C CYS A 732 -22.20 36.24 15.64
N LEU A 733 -22.52 34.94 15.68
CA LEU A 733 -23.79 34.43 16.22
C LEU A 733 -23.67 33.97 17.68
N LEU A 734 -22.47 33.97 18.27
CA LEU A 734 -22.25 33.67 19.69
C LEU A 734 -22.45 34.93 20.52
N ALA A 735 -23.09 34.78 21.69
CA ALA A 735 -23.39 35.89 22.61
C ALA A 735 -22.14 36.63 23.15
N SER A 736 -20.96 36.04 22.99
CA SER A 736 -19.68 36.51 23.53
C SER A 736 -18.77 37.18 22.49
N SER A 737 -19.24 37.44 21.26
CA SER A 737 -18.43 38.08 20.23
C SER A 737 -18.38 39.60 20.39
N THR A 738 -17.20 40.19 20.16
CA THR A 738 -16.98 41.64 20.26
C THR A 738 -16.30 42.23 19.02
N HIS A 739 -16.01 41.41 18.00
CA HIS A 739 -15.32 41.87 16.80
C HIS A 739 -16.18 42.83 15.96
N PRO A 740 -15.63 43.98 15.51
CA PRO A 740 -16.40 45.02 14.80
C PRO A 740 -17.02 44.52 13.48
N ARG A 741 -16.34 43.63 12.76
CA ARG A 741 -16.88 43.02 11.52
C ARG A 741 -18.15 42.17 11.71
N CYS A 742 -18.55 41.86 12.94
CA CYS A 742 -19.81 41.16 13.19
C CYS A 742 -21.05 42.08 13.13
N GLU A 743 -20.83 43.39 12.99
CA GLU A 743 -21.90 44.38 12.71
C GLU A 743 -22.22 44.46 11.22
N ASP A 744 -21.33 43.99 10.34
CA ASP A 744 -21.55 43.97 8.90
C ASP A 744 -22.70 43.00 8.55
N ARG A 745 -23.62 43.44 7.67
CA ARG A 745 -24.75 42.62 7.21
C ARG A 745 -24.29 41.30 6.56
N THR A 746 -23.19 41.36 5.83
CA THR A 746 -22.55 40.21 5.16
C THR A 746 -21.94 39.19 6.13
N ALA A 747 -21.82 39.50 7.42
CA ALA A 747 -21.36 38.55 8.43
C ALA A 747 -22.52 37.73 9.04
N ARG A 748 -23.76 38.22 8.96
CA ARG A 748 -24.95 37.61 9.55
C ARG A 748 -25.88 36.97 8.52
N GLU A 749 -26.10 37.64 7.39
CA GLU A 749 -26.89 37.13 6.27
C GLU A 749 -25.92 36.74 5.14
N TRP A 750 -25.86 35.46 4.80
CA TRP A 750 -25.03 34.98 3.69
C TRP A 750 -25.93 34.86 2.46
N ILE A 751 -25.57 35.46 1.34
CA ILE A 751 -26.33 35.27 0.10
C ILE A 751 -25.66 34.13 -0.65
N LEU A 752 -26.37 33.01 -0.82
CA LEU A 752 -25.90 31.86 -1.58
C LEU A 752 -26.79 31.73 -2.83
N ASN A 753 -26.22 31.92 -4.02
CA ASN A 753 -26.92 31.86 -5.31
C ASN A 753 -28.20 32.74 -5.34
N ASP A 754 -28.09 34.03 -4.99
CA ASP A 754 -29.19 35.03 -4.92
C ASP A 754 -30.34 34.71 -3.94
N THR A 755 -30.23 33.64 -3.15
CA THR A 755 -31.14 33.37 -2.04
C THR A 755 -30.50 33.82 -0.72
N PRO A 756 -31.20 34.61 0.12
CA PRO A 756 -30.71 34.92 1.46
C PRO A 756 -30.68 33.61 2.26
N PHE A 757 -29.48 33.13 2.55
CA PHE A 757 -29.22 32.01 3.43
C PHE A 757 -28.95 32.56 4.83
N GLU A 758 -29.94 32.42 5.71
CA GLU A 758 -29.78 32.75 7.13
C GLU A 758 -28.89 31.68 7.77
N LYS A 759 -27.65 32.05 8.08
CA LYS A 759 -26.70 31.14 8.71
C LYS A 759 -27.07 30.94 10.17
N THR A 760 -27.29 29.70 10.57
CA THR A 760 -27.47 29.30 11.98
C THR A 760 -26.28 28.48 12.48
N ASN A 761 -25.96 28.61 13.77
CA ASN A 761 -24.92 27.83 14.47
C ASN A 761 -25.46 26.51 15.06
N ASP A 762 -26.53 25.94 14.48
CA ASP A 762 -27.29 24.80 14.99
C ASP A 762 -26.68 23.41 14.64
N ILE A 763 -25.45 23.40 14.11
CA ILE A 763 -24.76 22.16 13.74
C ILE A 763 -24.31 21.42 15.00
N SER A 764 -25.07 20.38 15.34
CA SER A 764 -24.70 19.42 16.37
C SER A 764 -23.50 18.56 15.93
N MET A 765 -22.78 17.98 16.91
CA MET A 765 -21.71 17.00 16.62
C MET A 765 -22.23 15.81 15.79
N TRP A 766 -23.45 15.35 16.03
CA TRP A 766 -24.04 14.22 15.29
C TRP A 766 -24.32 14.57 13.83
N SER A 767 -24.79 15.79 13.57
CA SER A 767 -24.99 16.29 12.21
C SER A 767 -23.65 16.39 11.47
N ALA A 768 -22.60 16.88 12.14
CA ALA A 768 -21.26 16.94 11.56
C ALA A 768 -20.67 15.53 11.30
N LEU A 769 -20.93 14.57 12.21
CA LEU A 769 -20.55 13.17 12.04
C LEU A 769 -21.24 12.54 10.83
N TRP A 770 -22.54 12.78 10.68
CA TRP A 770 -23.32 12.31 9.55
C TRP A 770 -22.75 12.82 8.23
N VAL A 771 -22.54 14.15 8.11
CA VAL A 771 -21.97 14.78 6.91
C VAL A 771 -20.63 14.15 6.58
N ILE A 772 -19.67 14.15 7.51
CA ILE A 772 -18.33 13.64 7.24
C ILE A 772 -18.34 12.14 6.93
N PHE A 773 -19.24 11.36 7.54
CA PHE A 773 -19.41 9.95 7.20
C PHE A 773 -19.83 9.79 5.73
N ILE A 774 -20.91 10.46 5.30
CA ILE A 774 -21.39 10.39 3.91
C ILE A 774 -20.41 11.00 2.89
N THR A 775 -19.63 12.00 3.29
CA THR A 775 -18.54 12.57 2.47
C THR A 775 -17.43 11.56 2.28
N SER A 776 -17.00 10.89 3.37
CA SER A 776 -15.89 9.94 3.32
C SER A 776 -16.24 8.67 2.54
N THR A 777 -17.52 8.30 2.47
CA THR A 777 -17.97 7.17 1.65
C THR A 777 -18.26 7.54 0.19
N GLY A 778 -18.18 8.83 -0.18
CA GLY A 778 -18.43 9.28 -1.55
C GLY A 778 -19.92 9.34 -1.93
N VAL A 779 -20.83 9.56 -0.98
CA VAL A 779 -22.29 9.58 -1.25
C VAL A 779 -22.87 10.99 -1.35
N GLY A 780 -22.53 11.86 -0.39
CA GLY A 780 -22.90 13.28 -0.39
C GLY A 780 -24.36 13.61 -0.72
N TYR A 781 -25.33 13.18 0.10
CA TYR A 781 -26.77 13.42 -0.12
C TYR A 781 -27.18 14.89 -0.35
N GLY A 782 -26.42 15.86 0.14
CA GLY A 782 -26.71 17.29 -0.03
C GLY A 782 -27.73 17.85 0.97
N ASP A 783 -28.12 17.08 1.98
CA ASP A 783 -28.98 17.52 3.09
C ASP A 783 -28.31 18.56 4.00
N LEU A 784 -26.99 18.42 4.19
CA LEU A 784 -26.13 19.38 4.86
C LEU A 784 -24.87 19.60 4.01
N ILE A 785 -24.59 20.87 3.70
CA ILE A 785 -23.55 21.26 2.73
C ILE A 785 -22.49 22.11 3.43
N PRO A 786 -21.19 21.94 3.13
CA PRO A 786 -20.14 22.84 3.60
C PRO A 786 -20.30 24.23 2.98
N THR A 787 -20.62 25.20 3.82
CA THR A 787 -20.84 26.59 3.40
C THR A 787 -19.52 27.37 3.41
N THR A 788 -18.63 27.14 4.37
CA THR A 788 -17.36 27.89 4.51
C THR A 788 -16.19 27.26 3.73
N HIS A 789 -15.18 28.06 3.36
CA HIS A 789 -13.96 27.51 2.75
C HIS A 789 -13.21 26.53 3.66
N LEU A 790 -13.24 26.76 4.99
CA LEU A 790 -12.58 25.88 5.94
C LEU A 790 -13.29 24.52 6.04
N SER A 791 -14.63 24.51 6.09
CA SER A 791 -15.39 23.25 6.11
C SER A 791 -15.32 22.51 4.78
N ARG A 792 -15.30 23.22 3.63
CA ARG A 792 -15.03 22.62 2.31
C ARG A 792 -13.66 21.95 2.28
N LEU A 793 -12.62 22.60 2.81
CA LEU A 793 -11.29 21.98 2.93
C LEU A 793 -11.32 20.72 3.81
N VAL A 794 -12.01 20.76 4.95
CA VAL A 794 -12.15 19.59 5.84
C VAL A 794 -12.90 18.46 5.13
N ALA A 795 -14.00 18.76 4.44
CA ALA A 795 -14.77 17.81 3.65
C ALA A 795 -13.91 17.20 2.52
N SER A 796 -13.07 17.99 1.85
CA SER A 796 -12.11 17.48 0.86
C SER A 796 -11.10 16.51 1.46
N ILE A 797 -10.52 16.84 2.61
CA ILE A 797 -9.57 15.95 3.30
C ILE A 797 -10.29 14.66 3.76
N ALA A 798 -11.53 14.76 4.23
CA ALA A 798 -12.34 13.61 4.62
C ALA A 798 -12.67 12.70 3.42
N ALA A 799 -13.04 13.27 2.27
CA ALA A 799 -13.27 12.53 1.03
C ALA A 799 -12.00 11.80 0.57
N ILE A 800 -10.84 12.47 0.55
CA ILE A 800 -9.55 11.84 0.20
C ILE A 800 -9.20 10.72 1.17
N THR A 801 -9.38 10.95 2.48
CA THR A 801 -9.12 9.93 3.51
C THR A 801 -10.05 8.74 3.33
N GLY A 802 -11.31 8.98 2.97
CA GLY A 802 -12.29 7.95 2.64
C GLY A 802 -11.90 7.11 1.42
N ILE A 803 -11.46 7.75 0.33
CA ILE A 803 -10.94 7.05 -0.86
C ILE A 803 -9.73 6.18 -0.48
N VAL A 804 -8.76 6.72 0.27
CA VAL A 804 -7.62 5.93 0.76
C VAL A 804 -8.08 4.79 1.68
N GLY A 805 -9.05 5.04 2.56
CA GLY A 805 -9.64 4.03 3.45
C GLY A 805 -10.31 2.89 2.67
N ALA A 806 -11.11 3.23 1.66
CA ALA A 806 -11.75 2.27 0.75
C ALA A 806 -10.73 1.47 -0.07
N SER A 807 -9.66 2.12 -0.55
CA SER A 807 -8.54 1.46 -1.22
C SER A 807 -7.83 0.46 -0.31
N LEU A 808 -7.52 0.86 0.93
CA LEU A 808 -6.90 -0.02 1.93
C LEU A 808 -7.81 -1.19 2.32
N LEU A 809 -9.11 -0.92 2.47
CA LEU A 809 -10.11 -1.95 2.76
C LEU A 809 -10.17 -2.97 1.63
N THR A 810 -10.22 -2.51 0.38
CA THR A 810 -10.21 -3.37 -0.82
C THR A 810 -8.94 -4.22 -0.88
N ALA A 811 -7.76 -3.62 -0.64
CA ALA A 811 -6.49 -4.35 -0.62
C ALA A 811 -6.45 -5.40 0.51
N SER A 812 -6.95 -5.07 1.70
CA SER A 812 -7.01 -6.02 2.83
C SER A 812 -8.00 -7.14 2.59
N LEU A 813 -9.14 -6.86 1.95
CA LEU A 813 -10.14 -7.85 1.57
C LEU A 813 -9.60 -8.77 0.47
N SER A 814 -8.88 -8.22 -0.52
CA SER A 814 -8.14 -8.96 -1.55
C SER A 814 -7.17 -9.96 -0.88
N ASN A 815 -6.34 -9.48 0.05
CA ASN A 815 -5.42 -10.34 0.81
C ASN A 815 -6.12 -11.41 1.66
N ALA A 816 -7.29 -11.11 2.22
CA ALA A 816 -8.07 -12.06 3.02
C ALA A 816 -8.77 -13.13 2.18
N ILE A 817 -9.05 -12.84 0.90
CA ILE A 817 -9.67 -13.78 -0.05
C ILE A 817 -8.62 -14.64 -0.76
N HIS A 818 -7.36 -14.17 -0.85
CA HIS A 818 -6.28 -14.95 -1.44
C HIS A 818 -6.00 -16.24 -0.67
N PHE A 819 -5.85 -17.35 -1.40
CA PHE A 819 -5.46 -18.63 -0.83
C PHE A 819 -4.12 -18.52 -0.10
N THR A 820 -4.05 -19.10 1.11
CA THR A 820 -2.78 -19.34 1.77
C THR A 820 -1.94 -20.35 0.99
N ALA A 821 -0.62 -20.39 1.21
CA ALA A 821 0.25 -21.34 0.52
C ALA A 821 -0.19 -22.81 0.74
N ALA A 822 -0.68 -23.13 1.95
CA ALA A 822 -1.20 -24.45 2.26
C ALA A 822 -2.53 -24.76 1.55
N GLU A 823 -3.45 -23.80 1.48
CA GLU A 823 -4.72 -23.95 0.77
C GLU A 823 -4.52 -24.03 -0.74
N LEU A 824 -3.60 -23.21 -1.30
CA LEU A 824 -3.21 -23.29 -2.69
C LEU A 824 -2.58 -24.65 -3.01
N GLY A 825 -1.71 -25.15 -2.12
CA GLY A 825 -1.16 -26.50 -2.22
C GLY A 825 -2.25 -27.58 -2.19
N ALA A 826 -3.25 -27.43 -1.32
CA ALA A 826 -4.40 -28.33 -1.25
C ALA A 826 -5.29 -28.25 -2.51
N ASP A 827 -5.55 -27.06 -3.04
CA ASP A 827 -6.32 -26.86 -4.28
C ASP A 827 -5.62 -27.46 -5.50
N LEU A 828 -4.29 -27.28 -5.61
CA LEU A 828 -3.46 -27.92 -6.63
C LEU A 828 -3.51 -29.45 -6.51
N LEU A 829 -3.45 -29.99 -5.28
CA LEU A 829 -3.59 -31.42 -5.01
C LEU A 829 -4.96 -31.96 -5.45
N VAL A 830 -6.04 -31.27 -5.07
CA VAL A 830 -7.41 -31.64 -5.45
C VAL A 830 -7.59 -31.58 -6.96
N SER A 831 -7.15 -30.51 -7.60
CA SER A 831 -7.19 -30.33 -9.05
C SER A 831 -6.41 -31.42 -9.79
N ARG A 832 -5.27 -31.85 -9.24
CA ARG A 832 -4.49 -32.97 -9.77
C ARG A 832 -5.21 -34.30 -9.64
N GLU A 833 -5.81 -34.59 -8.49
CA GLU A 833 -6.59 -35.81 -8.30
C GLU A 833 -7.83 -35.85 -9.19
N GLN A 834 -8.50 -34.71 -9.37
CA GLN A 834 -9.59 -34.60 -10.34
C GLN A 834 -9.11 -34.90 -11.76
N ALA A 835 -7.98 -34.32 -12.18
CA ALA A 835 -7.38 -34.62 -13.48
C ALA A 835 -7.00 -36.11 -13.64
N ARG A 836 -6.59 -36.80 -12.57
CA ARG A 836 -6.32 -38.25 -12.60
C ARG A 836 -7.59 -39.08 -12.78
N ILE A 837 -8.68 -38.71 -12.11
CA ILE A 837 -9.98 -39.37 -12.25
C ILE A 837 -10.52 -39.16 -13.68
N ASP A 838 -10.42 -37.93 -14.18
CA ASP A 838 -10.84 -37.58 -15.54
C ASP A 838 -10.00 -38.33 -16.58
N LEU A 839 -8.68 -38.41 -16.38
CA LEU A 839 -7.77 -39.16 -17.25
C LEU A 839 -8.19 -40.64 -17.32
N ARG A 840 -8.45 -41.29 -16.17
CA ARG A 840 -8.92 -42.69 -16.14
C ARG A 840 -10.25 -42.86 -16.86
N THR A 841 -11.17 -41.92 -16.67
CA THR A 841 -12.50 -41.95 -17.30
C THR A 841 -12.39 -41.80 -18.82
N ILE A 842 -11.57 -40.85 -19.29
CA ILE A 842 -11.29 -40.63 -20.71
C ILE A 842 -10.58 -41.83 -21.32
N SER A 843 -9.55 -42.37 -20.65
CA SER A 843 -8.87 -43.59 -21.07
C SER A 843 -9.82 -44.77 -21.19
N ALA A 844 -10.68 -44.98 -20.20
CA ALA A 844 -11.69 -46.03 -20.23
C ALA A 844 -12.65 -45.85 -21.41
N ASN A 845 -13.11 -44.62 -21.67
CA ASN A 845 -13.96 -44.32 -22.83
C ASN A 845 -13.25 -44.59 -24.16
N ILE A 846 -11.98 -44.18 -24.31
CA ILE A 846 -11.16 -44.44 -25.50
C ILE A 846 -11.03 -45.95 -25.73
N ILE A 847 -10.66 -46.71 -24.69
CA ILE A 847 -10.48 -48.17 -24.76
C ILE A 847 -11.82 -48.86 -25.06
N GLN A 848 -12.91 -48.43 -24.44
CA GLN A 848 -14.24 -49.00 -24.67
C GLN A 848 -14.74 -48.73 -26.10
N ILE A 849 -14.52 -47.53 -26.63
CA ILE A 849 -14.85 -47.19 -28.02
C ILE A 849 -14.00 -48.03 -28.96
N TRP A 850 -12.68 -48.06 -28.76
CA TRP A 850 -11.75 -48.88 -29.54
C TRP A 850 -12.17 -50.35 -29.61
N TRP A 851 -12.38 -50.98 -28.45
CA TRP A 851 -12.75 -52.40 -28.38
C TRP A 851 -14.11 -52.67 -29.01
N ARG A 852 -15.11 -51.80 -28.79
CA ARG A 852 -16.45 -51.98 -29.36
C ARG A 852 -16.43 -51.84 -30.88
N THR A 853 -15.68 -50.88 -31.41
CA THR A 853 -15.45 -50.75 -32.86
C THR A 853 -14.84 -52.04 -33.41
N ARG A 854 -13.79 -52.58 -32.76
CA ARG A 854 -13.15 -53.84 -33.17
C ARG A 854 -14.05 -55.06 -33.06
N ALA A 855 -14.91 -55.12 -32.05
CA ALA A 855 -15.87 -56.21 -31.84
C ALA A 855 -17.15 -56.08 -32.69
N GLY A 856 -17.27 -55.05 -33.55
CA GLY A 856 -18.46 -54.78 -34.36
C GLY A 856 -19.71 -54.37 -33.56
N LYS A 857 -19.53 -53.91 -32.31
CA LYS A 857 -20.62 -53.53 -31.38
C LYS A 857 -20.80 -52.01 -31.37
N ARG A 858 -22.05 -51.54 -31.38
CA ARG A 858 -22.33 -50.09 -31.31
C ARG A 858 -21.99 -49.52 -29.91
N PRO A 859 -21.45 -48.28 -29.82
CA PRO A 859 -21.21 -47.63 -28.55
C PRO A 859 -22.54 -47.27 -27.83
N PRO A 860 -22.54 -47.18 -26.49
CA PRO A 860 -23.68 -46.72 -25.69
C PRO A 860 -24.18 -45.34 -26.14
N LYS A 861 -25.49 -45.05 -25.99
CA LYS A 861 -26.09 -43.76 -26.38
C LYS A 861 -25.33 -42.53 -25.82
N ALA A 862 -24.85 -42.60 -24.57
CA ALA A 862 -24.08 -41.52 -23.93
C ALA A 862 -22.69 -41.29 -24.56
N GLN A 863 -22.05 -42.32 -25.10
CA GLN A 863 -20.73 -42.24 -25.74
C GLN A 863 -20.82 -41.94 -27.24
N LYS A 864 -22.00 -42.09 -27.84
CA LYS A 864 -22.25 -41.88 -29.28
C LYS A 864 -22.15 -40.40 -29.70
N ALA A 865 -22.25 -39.48 -28.75
CA ALA A 865 -22.14 -38.04 -28.96
C ALA A 865 -20.70 -37.51 -28.77
N LEU A 866 -19.75 -38.35 -28.35
CA LEU A 866 -18.37 -37.96 -28.10
C LEU A 866 -17.51 -38.21 -29.33
N ASP A 867 -17.02 -37.14 -29.95
CA ASP A 867 -16.07 -37.19 -31.06
C ASP A 867 -14.72 -37.78 -30.60
N PRO A 868 -14.20 -38.84 -31.25
CA PRO A 868 -12.89 -39.44 -30.94
C PRO A 868 -11.73 -38.43 -30.94
N TYR A 869 -11.74 -37.46 -31.85
CA TYR A 869 -10.69 -36.44 -31.93
C TYR A 869 -10.72 -35.52 -30.70
N ARG A 870 -11.91 -35.13 -30.26
CA ARG A 870 -12.13 -34.31 -29.07
C ARG A 870 -11.75 -35.04 -27.78
N LEU A 871 -12.10 -36.33 -27.67
CA LEU A 871 -11.67 -37.20 -26.57
C LEU A 871 -10.15 -37.29 -26.46
N MET A 872 -9.45 -37.35 -27.59
CA MET A 872 -8.00 -37.43 -27.61
C MET A 872 -7.32 -36.10 -27.25
N MET A 873 -7.85 -34.98 -27.73
CA MET A 873 -7.38 -33.66 -27.35
C MET A 873 -7.58 -33.44 -25.83
N LEU A 874 -8.72 -33.86 -25.29
CA LEU A 874 -8.98 -33.87 -23.86
C LEU A 874 -7.99 -34.78 -23.11
N PHE A 875 -7.75 -36.00 -23.57
CA PHE A 875 -6.77 -36.91 -22.97
C PHE A 875 -5.37 -36.27 -22.88
N ARG A 876 -4.87 -35.70 -23.98
CA ARG A 876 -3.56 -35.03 -24.01
C ARG A 876 -3.48 -33.84 -23.06
N ARG A 877 -4.52 -33.00 -23.03
CA ARG A 877 -4.59 -31.84 -22.13
C ARG A 877 -4.61 -32.26 -20.66
N THR A 878 -5.49 -33.21 -20.32
CA THR A 878 -5.67 -33.69 -18.94
C THR A 878 -4.43 -34.44 -18.43
N ARG A 879 -3.74 -35.14 -19.33
CA ARG A 879 -2.46 -35.80 -19.05
C ARG A 879 -1.39 -34.82 -18.59
N VAL A 880 -1.22 -33.69 -19.28
CA VAL A 880 -0.23 -32.67 -18.91
C VAL A 880 -0.53 -32.14 -17.50
N THR A 881 -1.80 -31.86 -17.19
CA THR A 881 -2.22 -31.39 -15.87
C THR A 881 -2.00 -32.44 -14.77
N ALA A 882 -2.27 -33.72 -15.05
CA ALA A 882 -2.06 -34.82 -14.10
C ALA A 882 -0.56 -35.13 -13.85
N GLN A 883 0.31 -34.78 -14.81
CA GLN A 883 1.76 -34.98 -14.80
C GLN A 883 2.55 -33.81 -14.22
N LEU A 884 1.93 -32.68 -13.89
CA LEU A 884 2.61 -31.60 -13.16
C LEU A 884 3.14 -32.15 -11.82
N ASP A 885 4.45 -32.05 -11.63
CA ASP A 885 5.13 -32.53 -10.43
C ASP A 885 4.96 -31.53 -9.28
N LEU A 886 4.69 -32.05 -8.07
CA LEU A 886 4.58 -31.28 -6.83
C LEU A 886 5.95 -30.96 -6.21
N GLU A 887 7.03 -31.42 -6.84
CA GLU A 887 8.40 -31.25 -6.34
C GLU A 887 8.79 -29.77 -6.21
N ASP A 888 8.13 -28.88 -6.95
CA ASP A 888 8.33 -27.43 -6.84
C ASP A 888 7.48 -26.75 -5.75
N CYS A 889 6.57 -27.47 -5.05
CA CYS A 889 5.60 -26.83 -4.13
C CYS A 889 5.35 -27.53 -2.79
N ALA A 890 5.75 -28.80 -2.58
CA ALA A 890 5.58 -29.44 -1.27
C ALA A 890 6.60 -30.57 -1.03
N GLY A 891 7.38 -30.46 0.05
CA GLY A 891 8.52 -31.33 0.41
C GLY A 891 8.22 -32.80 0.76
N THR A 892 7.09 -33.38 0.36
CA THR A 892 6.74 -34.78 0.66
C THR A 892 6.90 -35.69 -0.57
N SER A 893 8.14 -36.10 -0.86
CA SER A 893 8.54 -36.81 -2.08
C SER A 893 8.12 -38.30 -2.16
N GLN A 894 8.12 -39.08 -1.05
CA GLN A 894 8.14 -40.55 -1.20
C GLN A 894 6.81 -41.27 -1.48
N LYS A 895 5.66 -40.80 -0.98
CA LYS A 895 4.35 -41.44 -1.27
C LYS A 895 3.77 -41.03 -2.62
N ILE A 896 4.19 -39.87 -3.13
CA ILE A 896 3.69 -39.27 -4.37
C ILE A 896 4.33 -39.95 -5.61
N GLU A 897 5.60 -40.36 -5.48
CA GLU A 897 6.38 -41.07 -6.51
C GLU A 897 5.71 -42.40 -6.94
N ALA A 898 5.26 -43.21 -5.98
CA ALA A 898 4.65 -44.52 -6.27
C ALA A 898 3.32 -44.41 -7.03
N ILE A 899 2.56 -43.34 -6.80
CA ILE A 899 1.29 -43.08 -7.50
C ILE A 899 1.56 -42.47 -8.90
N ALA A 900 2.62 -41.66 -9.04
CA ALA A 900 3.07 -41.12 -10.33
C ALA A 900 3.51 -42.23 -11.29
N GLN A 901 4.21 -43.26 -10.80
CA GLN A 901 4.63 -44.41 -11.61
C GLN A 901 3.43 -45.19 -12.20
N ARG A 902 2.36 -45.41 -11.42
CA ARG A 902 1.13 -46.08 -11.92
C ARG A 902 0.44 -45.27 -13.02
N THR A 903 0.44 -43.95 -12.90
CA THR A 903 -0.18 -43.06 -13.90
C THR A 903 0.62 -43.05 -15.21
N LYS A 904 1.96 -43.03 -15.13
CA LYS A 904 2.86 -43.12 -16.30
C LYS A 904 2.64 -44.41 -17.10
N TYR A 905 2.38 -45.53 -16.43
CA TYR A 905 2.09 -46.81 -17.08
C TYR A 905 0.77 -46.77 -17.88
N ILE A 906 -0.30 -46.24 -17.28
CA ILE A 906 -1.61 -46.10 -17.93
C ILE A 906 -1.51 -45.19 -19.17
N CYS A 907 -0.80 -44.06 -19.06
CA CYS A 907 -0.61 -43.17 -20.20
C CYS A 907 0.09 -43.86 -21.38
N ARG A 908 1.17 -44.62 -21.12
CA ARG A 908 1.90 -45.35 -22.16
C ARG A 908 1.03 -46.42 -22.83
N GLY A 909 0.23 -47.14 -22.06
CA GLY A 909 -0.69 -48.15 -22.60
C GLY A 909 -1.77 -47.54 -23.50
N VAL A 910 -2.34 -46.41 -23.10
CA VAL A 910 -3.37 -45.70 -23.90
C VAL A 910 -2.76 -45.06 -25.15
N ASP A 911 -1.56 -44.48 -25.07
CA ASP A 911 -0.85 -43.94 -26.23
C ASP A 911 -0.58 -45.01 -27.29
N ALA A 912 -0.14 -46.21 -26.87
CA ALA A 912 0.09 -47.33 -27.79
C ALA A 912 -1.21 -47.81 -28.49
N LEU A 913 -2.31 -47.89 -27.74
CA LEU A 913 -3.64 -48.23 -28.26
C LEU A 913 -4.16 -47.19 -29.25
N VAL A 914 -3.93 -45.91 -28.95
CA VAL A 914 -4.26 -44.79 -29.84
C VAL A 914 -3.48 -44.88 -31.14
N GLU A 915 -2.16 -45.09 -31.08
CA GLU A 915 -1.33 -45.19 -32.29
C GLU A 915 -1.78 -46.36 -33.18
N GLN A 916 -2.18 -47.49 -32.59
CA GLN A 916 -2.78 -48.61 -33.31
C GLN A 916 -4.11 -48.23 -33.97
N PHE A 917 -5.03 -47.58 -33.26
CA PHE A 917 -6.33 -47.16 -33.81
C PHE A 917 -6.19 -46.28 -35.06
N TRP A 918 -5.29 -45.30 -35.05
CA TRP A 918 -5.07 -44.40 -36.18
C TRP A 918 -4.17 -44.99 -37.28
N ALA A 919 -3.39 -46.02 -36.97
CA ALA A 919 -2.72 -46.82 -38.00
C ALA A 919 -3.76 -47.65 -38.77
N GLU A 920 -4.76 -48.19 -38.09
CA GLU A 920 -5.87 -48.95 -38.66
C GLU A 920 -6.83 -48.05 -39.48
N GLU A 921 -7.22 -46.87 -38.98
CA GLU A 921 -8.05 -45.92 -39.76
C GLU A 921 -7.33 -45.37 -41.00
N ARG A 922 -6.01 -45.18 -40.93
CA ARG A 922 -5.18 -44.87 -42.11
C ARG A 922 -5.07 -46.04 -43.08
N ALA A 923 -5.14 -47.28 -42.60
CA ALA A 923 -5.16 -48.48 -43.43
C ALA A 923 -6.54 -48.68 -44.09
N GLU A 924 -7.63 -48.41 -43.38
CA GLU A 924 -9.00 -48.47 -43.94
C GLU A 924 -9.20 -47.37 -45.01
N ASN A 925 -8.81 -46.12 -44.72
CA ASN A 925 -8.88 -45.02 -45.70
C ASN A 925 -7.95 -45.21 -46.91
N THR A 926 -6.83 -45.94 -46.78
CA THR A 926 -6.00 -46.30 -47.95
C THR A 926 -6.54 -47.52 -48.70
N SER A 927 -7.30 -48.41 -48.04
CA SER A 927 -7.96 -49.56 -48.68
C SER A 927 -9.23 -49.22 -49.45
N GLU A 928 -9.96 -48.15 -49.07
CA GLU A 928 -11.15 -47.69 -49.81
C GLU A 928 -10.80 -46.82 -51.05
N GLY A 929 -9.52 -46.46 -51.23
CA GLY A 929 -9.01 -45.82 -52.46
C GLY A 929 -8.68 -46.79 -53.60
N GLY A 930 -8.79 -48.11 -53.39
CA GLY A 930 -8.52 -49.16 -54.39
C GLY A 930 -9.71 -50.08 -54.56
N GLY A 931 -10.31 -50.06 -55.75
CA GLY A 931 -11.60 -50.70 -56.04
C GLY A 931 -11.72 -52.20 -55.72
N SER A 932 -12.94 -52.54 -55.26
CA SER A 932 -13.71 -53.75 -55.57
C SER A 932 -12.96 -55.06 -55.80
N SER A 933 -12.99 -55.96 -54.81
CA SER A 933 -13.47 -57.34 -55.04
C SER A 933 -13.80 -58.05 -53.72
N ARG A 934 -15.02 -58.60 -53.69
CA ARG A 934 -15.53 -59.53 -52.66
C ARG A 934 -14.77 -60.85 -52.72
N LEU A 935 -14.58 -61.51 -51.56
CA LEU A 935 -14.86 -62.93 -51.26
C LEU A 935 -14.40 -63.29 -49.81
N PRO A 936 -14.85 -64.41 -49.20
CA PRO A 936 -15.53 -64.35 -47.91
C PRO A 936 -14.86 -65.13 -46.77
N ASN A 937 -15.24 -64.75 -45.54
CA ASN A 937 -15.51 -65.61 -44.38
C ASN A 937 -14.52 -66.76 -44.09
N ARG A 938 -13.69 -66.58 -43.04
CA ARG A 938 -13.18 -67.69 -42.23
C ARG A 938 -13.37 -67.38 -40.74
N ARG A 939 -14.40 -68.02 -40.15
CA ARG A 939 -14.43 -68.34 -38.74
C ARG A 939 -13.42 -69.47 -38.49
N GLY A 940 -12.60 -69.31 -37.45
CA GLY A 940 -11.73 -70.34 -36.92
C GLY A 940 -11.16 -69.84 -35.61
N SER A 941 -11.62 -70.44 -34.52
CA SER A 941 -11.09 -70.34 -33.18
C SER A 941 -9.58 -70.54 -33.14
N ASP A 942 -8.88 -69.74 -32.33
CA ASP A 942 -8.01 -70.28 -31.29
C ASP A 942 -7.73 -69.23 -30.21
N ALA A 943 -7.77 -69.72 -28.98
CA ALA A 943 -7.52 -68.99 -27.76
C ALA A 943 -6.02 -69.00 -27.40
N MET A 944 -5.68 -68.14 -26.45
CA MET A 944 -4.46 -68.10 -25.62
C MET A 944 -3.18 -67.53 -26.23
N GLY A 945 -2.66 -66.50 -25.56
CA GLY A 945 -1.29 -66.02 -25.70
C GLY A 945 -1.13 -64.64 -25.07
N ALA A 946 -0.64 -64.60 -23.83
CA ALA A 946 -0.39 -63.42 -23.01
C ALA A 946 0.57 -62.38 -23.67
N TYR A 947 0.28 -61.09 -23.50
CA TYR A 947 1.00 -60.13 -22.64
C TYR A 947 0.32 -58.76 -22.65
#